data_AF-A0A4V2F1M5-F1
#
_entry.id   AF-A0A4V2F1M5-F1
#
_cell.length_a   1.000
_cell.length_b   1.000
_cell.length_c   1.000
_cell.angle_alpha   90.00
_cell.angle_beta   90.00
_cell.angle_gamma   90.00
#
_symmetry.space_group_name_H-M   'P 1'
#
loop_
_entity.id
_entity.type
_entity.pdbx_description
1 polymer ?
#
loop_
_entity_poly.entity_id
_entity_poly.type
_entity_poly.pdbx_seq_one_letter_code
_entity_poly.pdbx_strand_id
1 'polypeptide(L)'
;MPKLLLSLLLIFQISHAQSSRVYVNVAATGANNGTSWADAYTDLQVAMDFAYYNYKDTVWVARGTYQNAVDPSFYPMENVKVFGGFTGSETMFEERDWRTNITILKGKTAHVIWCNNRGVTNAFILDGFTITGGTGMVSTSGGGMYIVYDSPLFRNCTITGNKTTGSAKGGGAWCQIGSPVFINCVFSNNEAAGGGGIASDEAYVTLINCVISGNVSRNTVGGGGLYMSTGGNLGSLTMVNCTVSGNRTPGSGGGFRLFGIPANISNSIFYGNHSDYGSTISVTKPATTTLTNCIVEGGYPGAGNMDVNPQFVNAPPPSTIPFATGDYRLRACSPAITAGDNSKLTVSIDNDELPRVVNSTVDIGAYEFQSLPESSSLANGNSNVSRNIYPGITLITVPGSCDMIAALQPNGGSTALSGDVSTKSWIDGSVQNWNGQYYVQRHYDISPATNAAAATARITLYCTQAEFDAFNLVSADKLPTGPSDAQGIANLRVWQFHGTSASGTPGSYSGSTETIDPVNADILWNSTHNYWQLSFDVTGFSGFALTAMATTLPLKLTAFNGRLQHNKVLLQWTTAGEYNTDHFELWRSFDGSQYESIGKLMAAGTGNNEYSFTDIGPGERNFYRLLMKDKDGQSTQSQIIQVRSTGIKQSTILYPNPTRDLVTISIGSDELLHTKAVLINAQGQAIRQLMIANNTETFSIAELPPGLYLLKLQNGETLRLVKQ
;
A
#
# COMPACT_ATOMS: atom_id res chain seq x y z
N MET A 1 -23.27 -16.19 9.53
CA MET A 1 -24.71 -16.42 9.30
C MET A 1 -25.32 -15.14 8.70
N PRO A 2 -26.37 -15.19 7.87
CA PRO A 2 -26.58 -16.01 6.68
C PRO A 2 -26.90 -15.15 5.43
N LYS A 3 -26.90 -15.83 4.27
CA LYS A 3 -27.40 -15.42 2.95
C LYS A 3 -28.71 -14.62 3.02
N LEU A 4 -28.83 -13.56 2.21
CA LEU A 4 -30.14 -13.06 1.76
C LEU A 4 -30.17 -12.89 0.23
N LEU A 5 -31.06 -13.67 -0.38
CA LEU A 5 -31.60 -13.55 -1.73
C LEU A 5 -32.30 -12.18 -1.91
N LEU A 6 -32.19 -11.61 -3.11
CA LEU A 6 -33.34 -10.99 -3.75
C LEU A 6 -33.35 -11.33 -5.24
N SER A 7 -34.32 -12.17 -5.60
CA SER A 7 -34.66 -12.61 -6.94
C SER A 7 -35.40 -11.51 -7.73
N LEU A 8 -35.03 -11.29 -8.99
CA LEU A 8 -35.98 -10.85 -10.00
C LEU A 8 -35.92 -11.83 -11.18
N LEU A 9 -37.02 -12.56 -11.35
CA LEU A 9 -37.26 -13.62 -12.30
C LEU A 9 -37.50 -13.00 -13.68
N LEU A 10 -36.56 -13.16 -14.62
CA LEU A 10 -36.86 -13.09 -16.05
C LEU A 10 -36.63 -14.49 -16.62
N ILE A 11 -37.72 -15.17 -16.95
CA ILE A 11 -37.71 -16.51 -17.55
C ILE A 11 -37.20 -16.37 -18.99
N PHE A 12 -35.90 -16.52 -19.17
CA PHE A 12 -35.35 -17.10 -20.39
C PHE A 12 -35.08 -18.56 -20.10
N GLN A 13 -35.81 -19.46 -20.75
CA GLN A 13 -35.37 -20.84 -20.90
C GLN A 13 -34.09 -20.83 -21.75
N ILE A 14 -32.96 -20.56 -21.10
CA ILE A 14 -31.68 -21.04 -21.61
C ILE A 14 -31.70 -22.53 -21.28
N SER A 15 -31.93 -23.35 -22.30
CA SER A 15 -31.45 -24.71 -22.29
C SER A 15 -29.98 -24.64 -21.90
N HIS A 16 -29.67 -24.96 -20.65
CA HIS A 16 -28.31 -25.23 -20.25
C HIS A 16 -27.92 -26.45 -21.08
N ALA A 17 -27.22 -26.24 -22.19
CA ALA A 17 -26.42 -27.28 -22.78
C ALA A 17 -25.49 -27.71 -21.64
N GLN A 18 -25.85 -28.81 -20.97
CA GLN A 18 -25.02 -29.43 -19.96
C GLN A 18 -23.69 -29.67 -20.67
N SER A 19 -22.63 -28.93 -20.29
CA SER A 19 -21.32 -29.09 -20.91
C SER A 19 -21.00 -30.58 -20.91
N SER A 20 -20.83 -31.14 -22.11
CA SER A 20 -20.82 -32.58 -22.25
C SER A 20 -19.44 -33.09 -21.81
N ARG A 21 -19.43 -33.75 -20.66
CA ARG A 21 -18.25 -34.21 -19.91
C ARG A 21 -17.95 -35.67 -20.22
N VAL A 22 -16.67 -35.99 -20.30
CA VAL A 22 -16.13 -37.36 -20.37
C VAL A 22 -15.33 -37.65 -19.11
N TYR A 23 -15.49 -38.84 -18.53
CA TYR A 23 -14.73 -39.26 -17.34
C TYR A 23 -13.60 -40.22 -17.69
N VAL A 24 -12.47 -40.05 -17.00
CA VAL A 24 -11.27 -40.89 -17.13
C VAL A 24 -10.81 -41.32 -15.75
N ASN A 25 -10.67 -42.63 -15.56
CA ASN A 25 -10.12 -43.21 -14.34
C ASN A 25 -9.39 -44.50 -14.71
N VAL A 26 -8.06 -44.51 -14.55
CA VAL A 26 -7.22 -45.68 -14.85
C VAL A 26 -7.62 -46.92 -14.05
N ALA A 27 -8.30 -46.76 -12.92
CA ALA A 27 -8.78 -47.85 -12.06
C ALA A 27 -10.24 -48.24 -12.30
N ALA A 28 -10.94 -47.63 -13.26
CA ALA A 28 -12.32 -48.00 -13.58
C ALA A 28 -12.42 -49.43 -14.12
N THR A 29 -13.54 -50.09 -13.82
CA THR A 29 -13.81 -51.50 -14.19
C THR A 29 -15.15 -51.69 -14.92
N GLY A 30 -15.92 -50.61 -15.10
CA GLY A 30 -17.20 -50.64 -15.80
C GLY A 30 -17.06 -50.70 -17.32
N ALA A 31 -18.03 -50.11 -18.02
CA ALA A 31 -18.17 -50.26 -19.47
C ALA A 31 -17.10 -49.56 -20.32
N ASN A 32 -16.18 -48.79 -19.71
CA ASN A 32 -15.08 -48.08 -20.39
C ASN A 32 -15.58 -47.18 -21.56
N ASN A 33 -16.62 -46.39 -21.29
CA ASN A 33 -17.30 -45.53 -22.27
C ASN A 33 -17.33 -44.04 -21.87
N GLY A 34 -16.75 -43.69 -20.73
CA GLY A 34 -16.59 -42.30 -20.27
C GLY A 34 -17.87 -41.59 -19.84
N THR A 35 -19.00 -42.31 -19.65
CA THR A 35 -20.30 -41.70 -19.32
C THR A 35 -20.52 -41.45 -17.81
N SER A 36 -19.77 -42.15 -16.97
CA SER A 36 -19.80 -42.03 -15.51
C SER A 36 -18.40 -42.31 -14.94
N TRP A 37 -18.16 -42.05 -13.64
CA TRP A 37 -16.92 -42.48 -13.00
C TRP A 37 -16.75 -44.01 -12.96
N ALA A 38 -17.86 -44.77 -12.86
CA ALA A 38 -17.84 -46.23 -12.87
C ALA A 38 -17.48 -46.79 -14.27
N ASP A 39 -18.00 -46.15 -15.31
CA ASP A 39 -17.79 -46.50 -16.72
C ASP A 39 -16.72 -45.63 -17.38
N ALA A 40 -15.86 -44.98 -16.60
CA ALA A 40 -14.87 -44.05 -17.09
C ALA A 40 -13.90 -44.72 -18.06
N TYR A 41 -13.35 -43.95 -19.00
CA TYR A 41 -12.26 -44.45 -19.83
C TYR A 41 -11.03 -44.76 -18.98
N THR A 42 -10.38 -45.90 -19.22
CA THR A 42 -9.12 -46.27 -18.56
C THR A 42 -7.88 -45.74 -19.29
N ASP A 43 -8.04 -45.26 -20.52
CA ASP A 43 -7.01 -44.65 -21.34
C ASP A 43 -7.37 -43.18 -21.65
N LEU A 44 -6.46 -42.27 -21.31
CA LEU A 44 -6.70 -40.84 -21.46
C LEU A 44 -6.68 -40.39 -22.93
N GLN A 45 -5.84 -40.97 -23.78
CA GLN A 45 -5.80 -40.59 -25.19
C GLN A 45 -7.11 -40.96 -25.88
N VAL A 46 -7.62 -42.17 -25.62
CA VAL A 46 -8.93 -42.61 -26.14
C VAL A 46 -10.05 -41.66 -25.72
N ALA A 47 -10.02 -41.20 -24.47
CA ALA A 47 -11.02 -40.26 -23.97
C ALA A 47 -10.92 -38.87 -24.65
N MET A 48 -9.71 -38.37 -24.89
CA MET A 48 -9.49 -37.10 -25.59
C MET A 48 -9.91 -37.18 -27.06
N ASP A 49 -9.60 -38.30 -27.73
CA ASP A 49 -10.03 -38.56 -29.11
C ASP A 49 -11.56 -38.58 -29.18
N PHE A 50 -12.20 -39.33 -28.28
CA PHE A 50 -13.66 -39.39 -28.19
C PHE A 50 -14.25 -38.01 -27.94
N ALA A 51 -13.68 -37.24 -27.02
CA ALA A 51 -14.15 -35.90 -26.71
C ALA A 51 -14.10 -34.98 -27.94
N TYR A 52 -12.97 -34.98 -28.64
CA TYR A 52 -12.77 -34.20 -29.85
C TYR A 52 -13.78 -34.55 -30.97
N TYR A 53 -13.88 -35.82 -31.34
CA TYR A 53 -14.74 -36.26 -32.46
C TYR A 53 -16.24 -36.21 -32.15
N ASN A 54 -16.62 -36.16 -30.87
CA ASN A 54 -18.03 -36.10 -30.43
C ASN A 54 -18.40 -34.75 -29.81
N TYR A 55 -17.62 -33.70 -30.08
CA TYR A 55 -17.86 -32.33 -29.65
C TYR A 55 -18.14 -32.22 -28.14
N LYS A 56 -17.32 -32.92 -27.34
CA LYS A 56 -17.32 -32.84 -25.88
C LYS A 56 -16.36 -31.76 -25.45
N ASP A 57 -16.79 -30.93 -24.51
CA ASP A 57 -16.01 -29.77 -24.10
C ASP A 57 -14.92 -30.13 -23.08
N THR A 58 -15.20 -31.12 -22.21
CA THR A 58 -14.39 -31.36 -21.02
C THR A 58 -14.12 -32.84 -20.76
N VAL A 59 -12.91 -33.12 -20.29
CA VAL A 59 -12.45 -34.44 -19.85
C VAL A 59 -12.02 -34.32 -18.39
N TRP A 60 -12.68 -35.06 -17.49
CA TRP A 60 -12.38 -35.09 -16.06
C TRP A 60 -11.57 -36.35 -15.74
N VAL A 61 -10.40 -36.15 -15.14
CA VAL A 61 -9.43 -37.22 -14.93
C VAL A 61 -9.21 -37.43 -13.43
N ALA A 62 -9.54 -38.62 -12.96
CA ALA A 62 -9.29 -39.03 -11.59
C ALA A 62 -7.80 -39.13 -11.31
N ARG A 63 -7.39 -38.93 -10.05
CA ARG A 63 -6.03 -39.14 -9.56
C ARG A 63 -5.52 -40.50 -9.98
N GLY A 64 -4.23 -40.57 -10.29
CA GLY A 64 -3.63 -41.78 -10.82
C GLY A 64 -2.45 -41.47 -11.72
N THR A 65 -1.77 -42.52 -12.15
CA THR A 65 -0.70 -42.44 -13.15
C THR A 65 -1.20 -42.95 -14.48
N TYR A 66 -1.18 -42.08 -15.47
CA TYR A 66 -1.58 -42.35 -16.84
C TYR A 66 -0.32 -42.41 -17.70
N GLN A 67 -0.14 -43.55 -18.37
CA GLN A 67 0.93 -43.78 -19.33
C GLN A 67 0.30 -44.48 -20.53
N ASN A 68 0.46 -43.92 -21.72
CA ASN A 68 -0.11 -44.50 -22.94
C ASN A 68 0.45 -45.91 -23.18
N ALA A 69 -0.45 -46.84 -23.52
CA ALA A 69 -0.10 -48.24 -23.70
C ALA A 69 0.66 -48.49 -25.01
N VAL A 70 0.28 -47.78 -26.07
CA VAL A 70 0.77 -47.99 -27.45
C VAL A 70 1.73 -46.88 -27.87
N ASP A 71 1.28 -45.62 -27.86
CA ASP A 71 2.12 -44.48 -28.22
C ASP A 71 2.96 -44.04 -27.01
N PRO A 72 4.25 -43.67 -27.19
CA PRO A 72 5.03 -43.17 -26.07
C PRO A 72 4.60 -41.78 -25.56
N SER A 73 3.75 -41.04 -26.30
CA SER A 73 3.34 -39.66 -26.00
C SER A 73 1.81 -39.48 -25.99
N PHE A 74 1.32 -38.47 -25.27
CA PHE A 74 -0.06 -37.95 -25.36
C PHE A 74 -0.16 -36.83 -26.41
N TYR A 75 -1.25 -36.81 -27.15
CA TYR A 75 -1.53 -35.87 -28.22
C TYR A 75 -2.67 -34.93 -27.84
N PRO A 76 -2.38 -33.63 -27.62
CA PRO A 76 -3.42 -32.63 -27.42
C PRO A 76 -4.41 -32.57 -28.59
N MET A 77 -5.67 -32.29 -28.23
CA MET A 77 -6.81 -32.23 -29.12
C MET A 77 -7.46 -30.86 -29.05
N GLU A 78 -7.55 -30.18 -30.20
CA GLU A 78 -8.03 -28.82 -30.25
C GLU A 78 -9.44 -28.67 -29.65
N ASN A 79 -9.68 -27.61 -28.90
CA ASN A 79 -10.91 -27.32 -28.14
C ASN A 79 -11.26 -28.28 -26.98
N VAL A 80 -10.44 -29.30 -26.69
CA VAL A 80 -10.68 -30.20 -25.54
C VAL A 80 -10.03 -29.64 -24.28
N LYS A 81 -10.81 -29.50 -23.20
CA LYS A 81 -10.30 -29.05 -21.89
C LYS A 81 -10.15 -30.25 -20.96
N VAL A 82 -8.92 -30.53 -20.55
CA VAL A 82 -8.56 -31.72 -19.79
C VAL A 82 -8.17 -31.31 -18.37
N PHE A 83 -8.89 -31.86 -17.40
CA PHE A 83 -8.85 -31.46 -16.00
C PHE A 83 -8.47 -32.68 -15.14
N GLY A 84 -7.27 -32.70 -14.55
CA GLY A 84 -6.81 -33.73 -13.59
C GLY A 84 -6.89 -33.24 -12.15
N GLY A 85 -7.29 -34.06 -11.18
CA GLY A 85 -7.52 -33.58 -9.81
C GLY A 85 -8.79 -34.08 -9.14
N PHE A 86 -9.39 -35.12 -9.69
CA PHE A 86 -10.61 -35.71 -9.17
C PHE A 86 -10.29 -36.97 -8.36
N THR A 87 -11.06 -37.28 -7.34
CA THR A 87 -11.05 -38.58 -6.64
C THR A 87 -11.68 -39.68 -7.49
N GLY A 88 -12.58 -39.32 -8.41
CA GLY A 88 -13.38 -40.26 -9.19
C GLY A 88 -14.78 -40.47 -8.61
N SER A 89 -15.29 -39.49 -7.86
CA SER A 89 -16.64 -39.54 -7.25
C SER A 89 -17.41 -38.23 -7.40
N GLU A 90 -16.77 -37.20 -7.93
CA GLU A 90 -17.28 -35.84 -7.97
C GLU A 90 -18.48 -35.70 -8.88
N THR A 91 -19.45 -34.90 -8.43
CA THR A 91 -20.63 -34.56 -9.24
C THR A 91 -20.50 -33.17 -9.87
N MET A 92 -19.85 -32.25 -9.16
CA MET A 92 -19.66 -30.83 -9.52
C MET A 92 -18.18 -30.48 -9.70
N PHE A 93 -17.88 -29.45 -10.51
CA PHE A 93 -16.49 -29.13 -10.89
C PHE A 93 -15.72 -28.56 -9.71
N GLU A 94 -16.42 -27.82 -8.86
CA GLU A 94 -15.91 -27.14 -7.67
C GLU A 94 -15.44 -28.12 -6.57
N GLU A 95 -15.80 -29.41 -6.68
CA GLU A 95 -15.31 -30.48 -5.79
C GLU A 95 -13.88 -30.92 -6.14
N ARG A 96 -13.35 -30.50 -7.30
CA ARG A 96 -11.99 -30.79 -7.76
C ARG A 96 -10.94 -30.21 -6.80
N ASP A 97 -9.99 -31.05 -6.40
CA ASP A 97 -8.79 -30.65 -5.66
C ASP A 97 -7.56 -31.27 -6.31
N TRP A 98 -6.95 -30.55 -7.25
CA TRP A 98 -5.80 -31.03 -8.03
C TRP A 98 -4.48 -31.02 -7.25
N ARG A 99 -4.42 -30.34 -6.10
CA ARG A 99 -3.24 -30.32 -5.23
C ARG A 99 -3.14 -31.57 -4.37
N THR A 100 -4.28 -32.12 -3.97
CA THR A 100 -4.34 -33.36 -3.18
C THR A 100 -4.54 -34.59 -4.08
N ASN A 101 -5.40 -34.49 -5.09
CA ASN A 101 -5.73 -35.61 -6.00
C ASN A 101 -4.79 -35.65 -7.21
N ILE A 102 -3.52 -35.91 -6.94
CA ILE A 102 -2.46 -35.86 -7.94
C ILE A 102 -2.76 -36.75 -9.17
N THR A 103 -2.76 -36.12 -10.34
CA THR A 103 -2.94 -36.77 -11.64
C THR A 103 -1.64 -36.67 -12.43
N ILE A 104 -1.06 -37.81 -12.82
CA ILE A 104 0.29 -37.89 -13.39
C ILE A 104 0.22 -38.39 -14.83
N LEU A 105 0.79 -37.64 -15.77
CA LEU A 105 1.15 -38.12 -17.11
C LEU A 105 2.61 -38.57 -17.09
N LYS A 106 2.85 -39.87 -17.32
CA LYS A 106 4.17 -40.47 -17.19
C LYS A 106 4.72 -40.96 -18.53
N GLY A 107 5.84 -40.36 -18.94
CA GLY A 107 6.60 -40.77 -20.12
C GLY A 107 7.22 -42.16 -19.98
N LYS A 108 7.49 -42.79 -21.13
CA LYS A 108 8.08 -44.14 -21.22
C LYS A 108 9.50 -44.09 -21.81
N THR A 109 9.62 -43.69 -23.07
CA THR A 109 10.90 -43.61 -23.82
C THR A 109 10.95 -42.41 -24.79
N ALA A 110 9.93 -41.57 -24.79
CA ALA A 110 9.85 -40.33 -25.55
C ALA A 110 9.38 -39.22 -24.62
N HIS A 111 9.06 -38.05 -25.18
CA HIS A 111 8.40 -37.01 -24.42
C HIS A 111 6.99 -37.38 -24.02
N VAL A 112 6.48 -36.73 -22.97
CA VAL A 112 5.16 -37.05 -22.44
C VAL A 112 4.06 -36.47 -23.32
N ILE A 113 4.24 -35.24 -23.82
CA ILE A 113 3.26 -34.54 -24.66
C ILE A 113 3.87 -34.21 -26.02
N TRP A 114 3.17 -34.58 -27.09
CA TRP A 114 3.59 -34.37 -28.49
C TRP A 114 2.63 -33.41 -29.20
N CYS A 115 3.12 -32.20 -29.50
CA CYS A 115 2.50 -31.22 -30.41
C CYS A 115 3.46 -30.96 -31.59
N ASN A 116 2.98 -31.23 -32.80
CA ASN A 116 3.74 -30.98 -34.03
C ASN A 116 2.77 -30.69 -35.18
N ASN A 117 2.49 -29.41 -35.40
CA ASN A 117 1.61 -28.93 -36.45
C ASN A 117 0.24 -29.61 -36.43
N ARG A 118 -0.35 -29.70 -35.23
CA ARG A 118 -1.66 -30.33 -35.03
C ARG A 118 -2.81 -29.34 -35.17
N GLY A 119 -2.51 -28.04 -35.28
CA GLY A 119 -3.51 -26.98 -35.28
C GLY A 119 -4.06 -26.71 -33.88
N VAL A 120 -3.28 -27.03 -32.84
CA VAL A 120 -3.68 -26.83 -31.45
C VAL A 120 -3.43 -25.38 -31.06
N THR A 121 -4.45 -24.71 -30.56
CA THR A 121 -4.42 -23.35 -30.03
C THR A 121 -4.59 -23.35 -28.51
N ASN A 122 -4.71 -22.18 -27.90
CA ASN A 122 -4.97 -22.04 -26.47
C ASN A 122 -6.40 -22.41 -26.08
N ALA A 123 -7.24 -22.82 -27.04
CA ALA A 123 -8.52 -23.44 -26.78
C ALA A 123 -8.38 -24.85 -26.18
N PHE A 124 -7.28 -25.56 -26.47
CA PHE A 124 -6.88 -26.72 -25.68
C PHE A 124 -6.31 -26.27 -24.34
N ILE A 125 -6.80 -26.87 -23.26
CA ILE A 125 -6.35 -26.61 -21.90
C ILE A 125 -5.98 -27.93 -21.24
N LEU A 126 -4.77 -28.01 -20.70
CA LEU A 126 -4.38 -29.07 -19.77
C LEU A 126 -4.15 -28.45 -18.39
N ASP A 127 -4.93 -28.90 -17.41
CA ASP A 127 -5.00 -28.30 -16.08
C ASP A 127 -4.84 -29.32 -14.94
N GLY A 128 -3.91 -29.06 -14.02
CA GLY A 128 -3.78 -29.83 -12.78
C GLY A 128 -3.04 -31.16 -12.93
N PHE A 129 -2.08 -31.23 -13.85
CA PHE A 129 -1.32 -32.45 -14.14
C PHE A 129 0.14 -32.35 -13.71
N THR A 130 0.68 -33.45 -13.21
CA THR A 130 2.14 -33.66 -13.15
C THR A 130 2.60 -34.36 -14.42
N ILE A 131 3.56 -33.77 -15.13
CA ILE A 131 4.16 -34.29 -16.37
C ILE A 131 5.59 -34.74 -16.05
N THR A 132 5.86 -36.05 -16.12
CA THR A 132 7.14 -36.60 -15.64
C THR A 132 7.62 -37.82 -16.42
N GLY A 133 8.90 -38.18 -16.25
CA GLY A 133 9.50 -39.39 -16.82
C GLY A 133 9.71 -39.33 -18.34
N GLY A 134 9.50 -38.18 -18.96
CA GLY A 134 9.73 -37.98 -20.39
C GLY A 134 11.22 -37.92 -20.75
N THR A 135 11.55 -38.45 -21.92
CA THR A 135 12.91 -38.46 -22.48
C THR A 135 12.92 -37.96 -23.92
N GLY A 136 13.53 -36.79 -24.15
CA GLY A 136 13.73 -36.20 -25.47
C GLY A 136 14.98 -36.73 -26.18
N MET A 137 14.92 -36.93 -27.49
CA MET A 137 16.06 -37.36 -28.32
C MET A 137 16.62 -36.20 -29.15
N VAL A 138 17.83 -36.33 -29.68
CA VAL A 138 18.49 -35.27 -30.49
C VAL A 138 17.63 -34.80 -31.67
N SER A 139 16.89 -35.72 -32.30
CA SER A 139 15.99 -35.39 -33.42
C SER A 139 14.70 -34.69 -33.00
N THR A 140 14.31 -34.77 -31.72
CA THR A 140 12.97 -34.40 -31.25
C THR A 140 12.94 -33.55 -29.98
N SER A 141 14.09 -33.12 -29.42
CA SER A 141 14.21 -32.26 -28.21
C SER A 141 13.17 -32.56 -27.12
N GLY A 142 12.95 -31.66 -26.14
CA GLY A 142 11.77 -31.69 -25.27
C GLY A 142 11.64 -32.95 -24.42
N GLY A 143 12.12 -32.98 -23.18
CA GLY A 143 11.95 -34.16 -22.33
C GLY A 143 10.50 -34.39 -21.92
N GLY A 144 9.87 -33.40 -21.29
CA GLY A 144 8.46 -33.50 -20.89
C GLY A 144 7.52 -33.26 -22.07
N MET A 145 7.80 -32.22 -22.85
CA MET A 145 6.88 -31.70 -23.85
C MET A 145 7.63 -31.29 -25.12
N TYR A 146 7.10 -31.67 -26.28
CA TYR A 146 7.53 -31.20 -27.59
C TYR A 146 6.40 -30.38 -28.20
N ILE A 147 6.62 -29.08 -28.42
CA ILE A 147 5.62 -28.15 -28.92
C ILE A 147 6.15 -27.44 -30.16
N VAL A 148 5.67 -27.83 -31.33
CA VAL A 148 6.10 -27.25 -32.60
C VAL A 148 4.89 -26.88 -33.46
N TYR A 149 4.82 -25.65 -33.97
CA TYR A 149 3.69 -25.11 -34.78
C TYR A 149 2.34 -24.99 -34.04
N ASP A 150 2.31 -25.21 -32.73
CA ASP A 150 1.11 -25.24 -31.91
C ASP A 150 1.20 -24.26 -30.72
N SER A 151 0.06 -23.84 -30.18
CA SER A 151 -0.06 -22.81 -29.12
C SER A 151 -0.96 -23.21 -27.94
N PRO A 152 -0.78 -24.41 -27.33
CA PRO A 152 -1.61 -24.89 -26.21
C PRO A 152 -1.51 -24.03 -24.94
N LEU A 153 -2.54 -24.09 -24.09
CA LEU A 153 -2.53 -23.55 -22.73
C LEU A 153 -2.32 -24.66 -21.69
N PHE A 154 -1.29 -24.49 -20.87
CA PHE A 154 -1.05 -25.31 -19.68
C PHE A 154 -1.29 -24.48 -18.43
N ARG A 155 -2.09 -25.01 -17.50
CA ARG A 155 -2.43 -24.34 -16.24
C ARG A 155 -2.22 -25.26 -15.06
N ASN A 156 -1.72 -24.76 -13.93
CA ASN A 156 -1.61 -25.56 -12.69
C ASN A 156 -0.83 -26.88 -12.89
N CYS A 157 0.13 -26.91 -13.82
CA CYS A 157 0.86 -28.11 -14.19
C CYS A 157 2.25 -28.15 -13.54
N THR A 158 2.68 -29.33 -13.09
CA THR A 158 4.04 -29.57 -12.60
C THR A 158 4.81 -30.40 -13.63
N ILE A 159 5.76 -29.78 -14.34
CA ILE A 159 6.62 -30.42 -15.32
C ILE A 159 7.93 -30.78 -14.61
N THR A 160 8.12 -32.05 -14.24
CA THR A 160 9.22 -32.44 -13.38
C THR A 160 9.91 -33.75 -13.71
N GLY A 161 11.22 -33.84 -13.46
CA GLY A 161 11.97 -35.10 -13.63
C GLY A 161 12.07 -35.56 -15.09
N ASN A 162 11.99 -34.63 -16.04
CA ASN A 162 12.10 -34.93 -17.46
C ASN A 162 13.50 -34.62 -17.97
N LYS A 163 13.96 -35.35 -18.98
CA LYS A 163 15.33 -35.20 -19.47
C LYS A 163 15.45 -35.26 -20.99
N THR A 164 16.56 -34.78 -21.53
CA THR A 164 16.95 -35.06 -22.92
C THR A 164 18.24 -35.89 -23.00
N THR A 165 18.55 -36.41 -24.19
CA THR A 165 19.78 -37.13 -24.49
C THR A 165 20.66 -36.36 -25.49
N GLY A 166 21.98 -36.61 -25.48
CA GLY A 166 22.91 -35.96 -26.40
C GLY A 166 22.87 -34.42 -26.33
N SER A 167 22.73 -33.79 -27.49
CA SER A 167 22.67 -32.32 -27.66
C SER A 167 21.25 -31.74 -27.63
N ALA A 168 20.21 -32.55 -27.37
CA ALA A 168 18.83 -32.07 -27.30
C ALA A 168 18.60 -31.08 -26.15
N LYS A 169 17.69 -30.14 -26.36
CA LYS A 169 17.40 -29.02 -25.46
C LYS A 169 15.98 -29.12 -24.87
N GLY A 170 15.73 -28.41 -23.77
CA GLY A 170 14.39 -28.30 -23.18
C GLY A 170 14.00 -29.55 -22.38
N GLY A 171 14.54 -29.72 -21.18
CA GLY A 171 14.29 -30.93 -20.38
C GLY A 171 12.82 -31.05 -20.00
N GLY A 172 12.20 -29.97 -19.54
CA GLY A 172 10.76 -29.89 -19.32
C GLY A 172 9.98 -29.68 -20.62
N ALA A 173 10.33 -28.66 -21.41
CA ALA A 173 9.64 -28.36 -22.66
C ALA A 173 10.58 -27.85 -23.76
N TRP A 174 10.33 -28.28 -25.00
CA TRP A 174 10.86 -27.68 -26.22
C TRP A 174 9.73 -26.98 -26.98
N CYS A 175 9.92 -25.70 -27.31
CA CYS A 175 8.94 -24.90 -28.04
C CYS A 175 9.56 -24.35 -29.33
N GLN A 176 8.97 -24.61 -30.49
CA GLN A 176 9.44 -24.06 -31.76
C GLN A 176 8.27 -23.55 -32.62
N ILE A 177 8.37 -22.30 -33.09
CA ILE A 177 7.37 -21.67 -33.98
C ILE A 177 5.94 -21.86 -33.44
N GLY A 178 5.50 -21.04 -32.49
CA GLY A 178 4.19 -21.16 -31.85
C GLY A 178 4.09 -20.26 -30.63
N SER A 179 2.93 -20.20 -29.99
CA SER A 179 2.66 -19.28 -28.88
C SER A 179 2.13 -19.99 -27.63
N PRO A 180 2.85 -20.97 -27.06
CA PRO A 180 2.38 -21.69 -25.88
C PRO A 180 2.31 -20.77 -24.66
N VAL A 181 1.28 -20.98 -23.84
CA VAL A 181 1.04 -20.21 -22.61
C VAL A 181 1.09 -21.15 -21.41
N PHE A 182 1.87 -20.77 -20.40
CA PHE A 182 1.95 -21.47 -19.13
C PHE A 182 1.51 -20.54 -18.00
N ILE A 183 0.51 -20.96 -17.22
CA ILE A 183 -0.03 -20.21 -16.09
C ILE A 183 0.06 -21.09 -14.84
N ASN A 184 0.58 -20.57 -13.73
CA ASN A 184 0.70 -21.32 -12.48
C ASN A 184 1.40 -22.68 -12.67
N CYS A 185 2.42 -22.73 -13.53
CA CYS A 185 3.14 -23.95 -13.84
C CYS A 185 4.48 -24.00 -13.10
N VAL A 186 4.87 -25.20 -12.69
CA VAL A 186 6.16 -25.46 -12.03
C VAL A 186 7.02 -26.31 -12.95
N PHE A 187 8.16 -25.79 -13.38
CA PHE A 187 9.20 -26.55 -14.08
C PHE A 187 10.31 -26.87 -13.10
N SER A 188 10.40 -28.13 -12.65
CA SER A 188 11.40 -28.52 -11.66
C SER A 188 12.19 -29.79 -11.99
N ASN A 189 13.41 -29.93 -11.50
CA ASN A 189 14.18 -31.18 -11.61
C ASN A 189 14.33 -31.70 -13.06
N ASN A 190 14.33 -30.81 -14.05
CA ASN A 190 14.47 -31.21 -15.46
C ASN A 190 15.90 -30.99 -15.96
N GLU A 191 16.35 -31.84 -16.90
CA GLU A 191 17.73 -31.86 -17.36
C GLU A 191 17.85 -31.88 -18.89
N ALA A 192 18.63 -31.00 -19.48
CA ALA A 192 18.90 -31.01 -20.92
C ALA A 192 20.32 -30.56 -21.27
N ALA A 193 20.69 -30.61 -22.55
CA ALA A 193 21.95 -29.99 -23.00
C ALA A 193 21.90 -28.45 -22.94
N GLY A 194 20.71 -27.86 -22.98
CA GLY A 194 20.46 -26.44 -22.79
C GLY A 194 18.99 -26.19 -22.46
N GLY A 195 18.71 -25.23 -21.57
CA GLY A 195 17.36 -24.97 -21.07
C GLY A 195 16.83 -26.18 -20.32
N GLY A 196 17.35 -26.44 -19.12
CA GLY A 196 16.96 -27.61 -18.33
C GLY A 196 15.45 -27.68 -18.13
N GLY A 197 14.82 -26.56 -17.79
CA GLY A 197 13.36 -26.43 -17.73
C GLY A 197 12.76 -26.27 -19.12
N ILE A 198 13.01 -25.13 -19.76
CA ILE A 198 12.40 -24.77 -21.04
C ILE A 198 13.49 -24.42 -22.05
N ALA A 199 13.36 -24.92 -23.28
CA ALA A 199 14.12 -24.40 -24.39
C ALA A 199 13.21 -24.04 -25.56
N SER A 200 13.58 -23.00 -26.32
CA SER A 200 12.80 -22.60 -27.49
C SER A 200 13.66 -22.10 -28.63
N ASP A 201 13.15 -22.28 -29.84
CA ASP A 201 13.65 -21.68 -31.07
C ASP A 201 12.49 -21.04 -31.84
N GLU A 202 12.51 -19.72 -32.05
CA GLU A 202 11.46 -19.01 -32.81
C GLU A 202 10.03 -19.09 -32.24
N ALA A 203 9.83 -19.40 -30.95
CA ALA A 203 8.50 -19.38 -30.33
C ALA A 203 8.25 -18.09 -29.52
N TYR A 204 6.96 -17.82 -29.29
CA TYR A 204 6.43 -16.72 -28.47
C TYR A 204 5.96 -17.29 -27.13
N VAL A 205 6.90 -17.52 -26.22
CA VAL A 205 6.62 -18.19 -24.95
C VAL A 205 6.07 -17.18 -23.93
N THR A 206 4.91 -17.49 -23.34
CA THR A 206 4.32 -16.69 -22.26
C THR A 206 4.29 -17.49 -20.96
N LEU A 207 4.87 -16.93 -19.90
CA LEU A 207 4.90 -17.48 -18.55
C LEU A 207 4.24 -16.50 -17.58
N ILE A 208 3.23 -16.97 -16.86
CA ILE A 208 2.53 -16.17 -15.84
C ILE A 208 2.49 -16.99 -14.55
N ASN A 209 2.91 -16.39 -13.42
CA ASN A 209 2.93 -17.05 -12.11
C ASN A 209 3.72 -18.38 -12.10
N CYS A 210 4.68 -18.55 -12.99
CA CYS A 210 5.40 -19.82 -13.12
C CYS A 210 6.62 -19.86 -12.19
N VAL A 211 6.94 -21.06 -11.70
CA VAL A 211 8.17 -21.34 -10.95
C VAL A 211 9.08 -22.21 -11.81
N ILE A 212 10.30 -21.74 -12.08
CA ILE A 212 11.33 -22.51 -12.78
C ILE A 212 12.49 -22.75 -11.81
N SER A 213 12.65 -23.98 -11.34
CA SER A 213 13.61 -24.28 -10.26
C SER A 213 14.28 -25.64 -10.36
N GLY A 214 15.46 -25.82 -9.77
CA GLY A 214 16.12 -27.12 -9.72
C GLY A 214 16.48 -27.73 -11.09
N ASN A 215 16.46 -26.95 -12.17
CA ASN A 215 16.72 -27.45 -13.52
C ASN A 215 18.20 -27.33 -13.92
N VAL A 216 18.63 -28.23 -14.81
CA VAL A 216 20.03 -28.38 -15.23
C VAL A 216 20.18 -28.27 -16.73
N SER A 217 21.05 -27.34 -17.16
CA SER A 217 21.74 -27.46 -18.44
C SER A 217 23.06 -28.20 -18.23
N ARG A 218 23.31 -29.25 -19.00
CA ARG A 218 24.57 -30.03 -18.97
C ARG A 218 25.70 -29.43 -19.79
N ASN A 219 25.40 -28.51 -20.71
CA ASN A 219 26.39 -27.97 -21.64
C ASN A 219 26.47 -26.44 -21.53
N THR A 220 27.54 -25.87 -22.10
CA THR A 220 27.89 -24.45 -22.00
C THR A 220 27.05 -23.54 -22.89
N VAL A 221 26.21 -24.12 -23.76
CA VAL A 221 25.47 -23.41 -24.81
C VAL A 221 24.12 -22.88 -24.32
N GLY A 222 23.60 -23.37 -23.18
CA GLY A 222 22.25 -23.06 -22.69
C GLY A 222 22.20 -22.40 -21.31
N GLY A 223 21.08 -21.71 -21.03
CA GLY A 223 20.74 -21.27 -19.68
C GLY A 223 20.24 -22.43 -18.82
N GLY A 224 20.40 -22.33 -17.50
CA GLY A 224 20.08 -23.43 -16.58
C GLY A 224 18.60 -23.75 -16.52
N GLY A 225 17.77 -22.74 -16.25
CA GLY A 225 16.31 -22.86 -16.25
C GLY A 225 15.71 -22.76 -17.64
N LEU A 226 16.04 -21.69 -18.37
CA LEU A 226 15.46 -21.38 -19.68
C LEU A 226 16.53 -21.00 -20.73
N TYR A 227 16.35 -21.46 -21.96
CA TYR A 227 17.19 -21.10 -23.10
C TYR A 227 16.35 -20.77 -24.33
N MET A 228 16.53 -19.61 -24.95
CA MET A 228 15.85 -19.27 -26.22
C MET A 228 16.82 -18.74 -27.27
N SER A 229 16.64 -19.16 -28.52
CA SER A 229 17.40 -18.69 -29.68
C SER A 229 16.52 -18.28 -30.86
N THR A 230 17.06 -17.40 -31.71
CA THR A 230 16.49 -17.12 -33.04
C THR A 230 17.04 -18.14 -34.04
N GLY A 231 16.21 -19.06 -34.52
CA GLY A 231 16.57 -20.05 -35.55
C GLY A 231 16.70 -19.47 -36.97
N GLY A 232 16.46 -18.17 -37.12
CA GLY A 232 16.31 -17.49 -38.43
C GLY A 232 15.18 -16.46 -38.41
N ASN A 233 14.13 -16.70 -37.63
CA ASN A 233 13.03 -15.78 -37.36
C ASN A 233 13.00 -15.25 -35.91
N LEU A 234 12.21 -14.19 -35.67
CA LEU A 234 12.02 -13.61 -34.34
C LEU A 234 10.96 -14.39 -33.54
N GLY A 235 11.34 -14.88 -32.36
CA GLY A 235 10.44 -15.28 -31.27
C GLY A 235 10.43 -14.24 -30.15
N SER A 236 9.71 -14.49 -29.06
CA SER A 236 9.72 -13.59 -27.87
C SER A 236 9.47 -14.32 -26.57
N LEU A 237 9.92 -13.71 -25.47
CA LEU A 237 9.63 -14.16 -24.11
C LEU A 237 8.79 -13.11 -23.38
N THR A 238 7.64 -13.52 -22.84
CA THR A 238 6.87 -12.71 -21.89
C THR A 238 6.83 -13.43 -20.55
N MET A 239 7.26 -12.74 -19.49
CA MET A 239 7.18 -13.26 -18.12
C MET A 239 6.52 -12.24 -17.20
N VAL A 240 5.49 -12.68 -16.49
CA VAL A 240 4.78 -11.86 -15.50
C VAL A 240 4.69 -12.65 -14.21
N ASN A 241 5.12 -12.02 -13.11
CA ASN A 241 5.06 -12.60 -11.78
C ASN A 241 5.69 -14.01 -11.68
N CYS A 242 6.86 -14.26 -12.28
CA CYS A 242 7.49 -15.57 -12.26
C CYS A 242 8.63 -15.64 -11.25
N THR A 243 8.97 -16.84 -10.77
CA THR A 243 10.15 -17.08 -9.93
C THR A 243 11.09 -18.07 -10.63
N VAL A 244 12.31 -17.64 -10.93
CA VAL A 244 13.38 -18.45 -11.49
C VAL A 244 14.53 -18.54 -10.48
N SER A 245 14.67 -19.70 -9.83
CA SER A 245 15.60 -19.85 -8.71
C SER A 245 16.15 -21.26 -8.60
N GLY A 246 17.39 -21.42 -8.15
CA GLY A 246 17.97 -22.75 -7.95
C GLY A 246 18.17 -23.53 -9.25
N ASN A 247 18.44 -22.87 -10.39
CA ASN A 247 18.79 -23.54 -11.64
C ASN A 247 20.31 -23.50 -11.87
N ARG A 248 20.84 -24.43 -12.68
CA ARG A 248 22.29 -24.52 -12.93
C ARG A 248 22.65 -24.72 -14.41
N THR A 249 23.70 -24.04 -14.84
CA THR A 249 24.39 -24.31 -16.11
C THR A 249 25.91 -24.20 -15.96
N PRO A 250 26.70 -25.03 -16.66
CA PRO A 250 28.14 -24.80 -16.83
C PRO A 250 28.43 -23.71 -17.88
N GLY A 251 27.41 -23.13 -18.50
CA GLY A 251 27.53 -22.01 -19.44
C GLY A 251 27.25 -20.66 -18.79
N SER A 252 26.54 -19.82 -19.55
CA SER A 252 26.05 -18.50 -19.13
C SER A 252 24.53 -18.48 -18.95
N GLY A 253 24.06 -17.69 -17.99
CA GLY A 253 22.63 -17.53 -17.70
C GLY A 253 22.11 -18.62 -16.78
N GLY A 254 22.52 -18.56 -15.51
CA GLY A 254 22.14 -19.55 -14.48
C GLY A 254 20.63 -19.78 -14.45
N GLY A 255 19.84 -18.70 -14.41
CA GLY A 255 18.39 -18.73 -14.53
C GLY A 255 17.97 -18.87 -15.99
N PHE A 256 18.33 -17.91 -16.84
CA PHE A 256 18.02 -17.98 -18.26
C PHE A 256 19.07 -17.38 -19.19
N ARG A 257 19.05 -17.87 -20.44
CA ARG A 257 19.86 -17.34 -21.54
C ARG A 257 19.01 -17.07 -22.79
N LEU A 258 19.09 -15.84 -23.29
CA LEU A 258 18.45 -15.38 -24.53
C LEU A 258 19.51 -15.06 -25.58
N PHE A 259 19.34 -15.62 -26.77
CA PHE A 259 20.24 -15.41 -27.91
C PHE A 259 19.46 -14.81 -29.08
N GLY A 260 19.49 -13.48 -29.18
CA GLY A 260 18.76 -12.71 -30.19
C GLY A 260 17.25 -12.57 -29.92
N ILE A 261 16.78 -12.93 -28.72
CA ILE A 261 15.35 -12.98 -28.39
C ILE A 261 14.94 -11.73 -27.60
N PRO A 262 13.98 -10.92 -28.09
CA PRO A 262 13.38 -9.86 -27.29
C PRO A 262 12.56 -10.44 -26.13
N ALA A 263 12.59 -9.76 -25.00
CA ALA A 263 11.86 -10.18 -23.81
C ALA A 263 11.23 -9.00 -23.07
N ASN A 264 10.02 -9.22 -22.57
CA ASN A 264 9.30 -8.32 -21.68
C ASN A 264 9.02 -9.07 -20.37
N ILE A 265 9.70 -8.67 -19.31
CA ILE A 265 9.68 -9.35 -18.03
C ILE A 265 9.28 -8.34 -16.96
N SER A 266 8.29 -8.71 -16.14
CA SER A 266 7.82 -7.85 -15.06
C SER A 266 7.49 -8.63 -13.80
N ASN A 267 7.60 -7.96 -12.65
CA ASN A 267 7.22 -8.50 -11.34
C ASN A 267 7.87 -9.86 -11.03
N SER A 268 9.05 -10.15 -11.56
CA SER A 268 9.63 -11.51 -11.52
C SER A 268 10.92 -11.58 -10.72
N ILE A 269 11.21 -12.75 -10.14
CA ILE A 269 12.41 -13.00 -9.34
C ILE A 269 13.39 -13.90 -10.09
N PHE A 270 14.66 -13.52 -10.14
CA PHE A 270 15.79 -14.27 -10.68
C PHE A 270 16.91 -14.32 -9.64
N TYR A 271 16.88 -15.29 -8.74
CA TYR A 271 17.77 -15.29 -7.58
C TYR A 271 18.23 -16.70 -7.20
N GLY A 272 19.50 -16.84 -6.77
CA GLY A 272 20.05 -18.12 -6.33
C GLY A 272 20.20 -19.12 -7.48
N ASN A 273 20.53 -18.65 -8.68
CA ASN A 273 20.83 -19.51 -9.82
C ASN A 273 22.34 -19.57 -10.05
N HIS A 274 22.85 -20.70 -10.53
CA HIS A 274 24.29 -20.90 -10.72
C HIS A 274 24.68 -20.97 -12.19
N SER A 275 25.69 -20.19 -12.55
CA SER A 275 26.35 -20.21 -13.85
C SER A 275 27.85 -20.33 -13.61
N ASP A 276 28.55 -21.26 -14.26
CA ASP A 276 30.02 -21.31 -14.16
C ASP A 276 30.66 -20.08 -14.86
N TYR A 277 29.95 -19.47 -15.82
CA TYR A 277 30.40 -18.25 -16.52
C TYR A 277 29.29 -17.19 -16.62
N GLY A 278 29.34 -16.15 -15.80
CA GLY A 278 28.44 -14.99 -15.89
C GLY A 278 27.35 -14.98 -14.83
N SER A 279 26.24 -14.32 -15.11
CA SER A 279 25.17 -14.03 -14.16
C SER A 279 23.94 -14.95 -14.31
N THR A 280 22.94 -14.72 -13.45
CA THR A 280 21.63 -15.39 -13.51
C THR A 280 20.90 -15.16 -14.84
N ILE A 281 21.15 -14.02 -15.51
CA ILE A 281 20.55 -13.64 -16.79
C ILE A 281 21.63 -13.37 -17.82
N SER A 282 21.59 -14.08 -18.96
CA SER A 282 22.48 -13.83 -20.09
C SER A 282 21.69 -13.49 -21.35
N VAL A 283 21.89 -12.29 -21.90
CA VAL A 283 21.29 -11.85 -23.17
C VAL A 283 22.41 -11.55 -24.16
N THR A 284 22.31 -12.06 -25.38
CA THR A 284 23.36 -11.96 -26.41
C THR A 284 22.76 -11.64 -27.78
N LYS A 285 23.50 -10.92 -28.65
CA LYS A 285 23.06 -10.29 -29.91
C LYS A 285 22.07 -9.13 -29.68
N PRO A 286 21.89 -8.16 -30.62
CA PRO A 286 21.01 -7.04 -30.38
C PRO A 286 19.56 -7.52 -30.29
N ALA A 287 19.08 -7.71 -29.07
CA ALA A 287 17.70 -8.01 -28.73
C ALA A 287 17.29 -7.11 -27.57
N THR A 288 16.14 -6.44 -27.69
CA THR A 288 15.60 -5.58 -26.63
C THR A 288 15.00 -6.46 -25.54
N THR A 289 15.71 -6.59 -24.41
CA THR A 289 15.21 -7.24 -23.20
C THR A 289 14.89 -6.17 -22.16
N THR A 290 13.63 -6.07 -21.76
CA THR A 290 13.17 -5.15 -20.72
C THR A 290 12.75 -5.92 -19.48
N LEU A 291 13.32 -5.53 -18.34
CA LEU A 291 12.92 -6.01 -17.02
C LEU A 291 12.42 -4.80 -16.22
N THR A 292 11.27 -4.95 -15.57
CA THR A 292 10.68 -3.92 -14.70
C THR A 292 10.13 -4.55 -13.43
N ASN A 293 10.28 -3.88 -12.29
CA ASN A 293 9.83 -4.40 -10.99
C ASN A 293 10.29 -5.84 -10.73
N CYS A 294 11.53 -6.17 -11.08
CA CYS A 294 12.09 -7.52 -10.91
C CYS A 294 13.15 -7.55 -9.81
N ILE A 295 13.27 -8.68 -9.10
CA ILE A 295 14.45 -8.94 -8.26
C ILE A 295 15.44 -9.76 -9.07
N VAL A 296 16.65 -9.26 -9.28
CA VAL A 296 17.71 -9.95 -10.04
C VAL A 296 19.01 -9.96 -9.25
N GLU A 297 19.51 -11.15 -8.93
CA GLU A 297 20.80 -11.33 -8.28
C GLU A 297 21.95 -10.78 -9.12
N GLY A 298 22.71 -9.86 -8.55
CA GLY A 298 23.77 -9.13 -9.25
C GLY A 298 23.27 -7.93 -10.08
N GLY A 299 21.98 -7.61 -9.97
CA GLY A 299 21.33 -6.45 -10.57
C GLY A 299 21.00 -6.58 -12.06
N TYR A 300 20.02 -5.81 -12.51
CA TYR A 300 19.70 -5.65 -13.94
C TYR A 300 19.05 -4.28 -14.21
N PRO A 301 19.47 -3.54 -15.26
CA PRO A 301 18.90 -2.22 -15.57
C PRO A 301 17.39 -2.28 -15.83
N GLY A 302 16.64 -1.38 -15.20
CA GLY A 302 15.20 -1.24 -15.43
C GLY A 302 14.50 -0.58 -14.25
N ALA A 303 13.35 0.04 -14.53
CA ALA A 303 12.57 0.73 -13.50
C ALA A 303 12.04 -0.27 -12.46
N GLY A 304 12.19 0.04 -11.18
CA GLY A 304 11.72 -0.80 -10.08
C GLY A 304 12.50 -2.10 -9.86
N ASN A 305 13.58 -2.36 -10.61
CA ASN A 305 14.37 -3.55 -10.40
C ASN A 305 15.22 -3.45 -9.12
N MET A 306 15.43 -4.58 -8.45
CA MET A 306 16.16 -4.68 -7.19
C MET A 306 17.24 -5.76 -7.26
N ASP A 307 18.35 -5.55 -6.55
CA ASP A 307 19.36 -6.58 -6.27
C ASP A 307 19.37 -6.88 -4.77
N VAL A 308 18.47 -7.76 -4.35
CA VAL A 308 18.25 -8.08 -2.94
C VAL A 308 17.78 -9.52 -2.80
N ASN A 309 18.14 -10.17 -1.70
CA ASN A 309 17.64 -11.51 -1.40
C ASN A 309 16.11 -11.48 -1.20
N PRO A 310 15.34 -12.28 -1.95
CA PRO A 310 13.88 -12.29 -1.89
C PRO A 310 13.31 -12.94 -0.61
N GLN A 311 14.13 -13.51 0.28
CA GLN A 311 13.72 -14.14 1.53
C GLN A 311 12.65 -15.22 1.34
N PHE A 312 12.94 -16.22 0.50
CA PHE A 312 12.07 -17.39 0.33
C PHE A 312 11.95 -18.19 1.63
N VAL A 313 10.83 -18.91 1.80
CA VAL A 313 10.62 -19.84 2.92
C VAL A 313 11.69 -20.94 2.91
N ASN A 314 11.95 -21.55 1.76
CA ASN A 314 13.02 -22.54 1.59
C ASN A 314 13.45 -22.65 0.12
N ALA A 315 14.60 -22.06 -0.23
CA ALA A 315 15.19 -22.20 -1.56
C ALA A 315 16.46 -23.06 -1.49
N PRO A 316 16.44 -24.33 -1.94
CA PRO A 316 17.63 -25.16 -1.89
C PRO A 316 18.77 -24.60 -2.75
N PRO A 317 20.02 -24.72 -2.29
CA PRO A 317 21.15 -24.14 -3.01
C PRO A 317 21.43 -24.91 -4.31
N PRO A 318 21.96 -24.25 -5.34
CA PRO A 318 22.29 -24.91 -6.62
C PRO A 318 23.27 -26.09 -6.56
N SER A 319 23.98 -26.24 -5.44
CA SER A 319 24.85 -27.40 -5.18
C SER A 319 24.09 -28.71 -4.95
N THR A 320 22.79 -28.65 -4.66
CA THR A 320 21.93 -29.81 -4.40
C THR A 320 21.12 -30.27 -5.62
N ILE A 321 21.36 -29.63 -6.76
CA ILE A 321 20.67 -29.89 -8.02
C ILE A 321 21.11 -31.24 -8.62
N PRO A 322 20.21 -31.99 -9.29
CA PRO A 322 18.81 -31.63 -9.55
C PRO A 322 17.92 -31.97 -8.34
N PHE A 323 16.94 -31.10 -8.08
CA PHE A 323 16.00 -31.29 -6.98
C PHE A 323 14.59 -30.91 -7.42
N ALA A 324 13.60 -31.61 -6.87
CA ALA A 324 12.18 -31.33 -7.10
C ALA A 324 11.54 -30.52 -5.96
N THR A 325 12.22 -30.39 -4.83
CA THR A 325 11.69 -29.78 -3.60
C THR A 325 12.19 -28.35 -3.46
N GLY A 326 11.31 -27.42 -3.09
CA GLY A 326 11.64 -26.03 -2.78
C GLY A 326 10.35 -25.27 -2.48
N ASP A 327 10.39 -24.33 -1.53
CA ASP A 327 9.29 -23.45 -1.19
C ASP A 327 9.68 -21.99 -1.45
N TYR A 328 9.24 -21.50 -2.61
CA TYR A 328 9.54 -20.18 -3.11
C TYR A 328 8.48 -19.13 -2.73
N ARG A 329 7.60 -19.44 -1.77
CA ARG A 329 6.79 -18.43 -1.10
C ARG A 329 7.68 -17.45 -0.35
N LEU A 330 7.16 -16.24 -0.17
CA LEU A 330 7.85 -15.16 0.52
C LEU A 330 7.70 -15.31 2.05
N ARG A 331 8.78 -15.05 2.80
CA ARG A 331 8.69 -14.80 4.25
C ARG A 331 8.20 -13.38 4.48
N ALA A 332 7.62 -13.12 5.65
CA ALA A 332 7.08 -11.80 6.00
C ALA A 332 8.09 -10.64 5.86
N CYS A 333 9.39 -10.90 6.01
CA CYS A 333 10.47 -9.92 5.85
C CYS A 333 10.94 -9.72 4.40
N SER A 334 10.25 -10.32 3.42
CA SER A 334 10.69 -10.28 2.03
C SER A 334 10.57 -8.88 1.44
N PRO A 335 11.61 -8.40 0.73
CA PRO A 335 11.54 -7.14 -0.01
C PRO A 335 10.65 -7.24 -1.26
N ALA A 336 10.19 -8.43 -1.63
CA ALA A 336 9.31 -8.63 -2.77
C ALA A 336 7.84 -8.28 -2.45
N ILE A 337 7.49 -8.21 -1.17
CA ILE A 337 6.12 -7.95 -0.71
C ILE A 337 5.71 -6.52 -1.04
N THR A 338 4.57 -6.34 -1.68
CA THR A 338 3.97 -5.06 -2.11
C THR A 338 4.86 -4.20 -3.02
N ALA A 339 5.85 -4.81 -3.69
CA ALA A 339 6.86 -4.10 -4.48
C ALA A 339 6.64 -4.18 -6.01
N GLY A 340 5.62 -4.91 -6.46
CA GLY A 340 5.30 -5.11 -7.86
C GLY A 340 4.49 -3.97 -8.49
N ASP A 341 4.12 -4.16 -9.75
CA ASP A 341 3.26 -3.26 -10.54
C ASP A 341 1.95 -3.96 -10.92
N ASN A 342 0.84 -3.48 -10.35
CA ASN A 342 -0.50 -4.01 -10.62
C ASN A 342 -0.91 -3.91 -12.10
N SER A 343 -0.38 -2.93 -12.84
CA SER A 343 -0.72 -2.73 -14.26
C SER A 343 -0.24 -3.87 -15.17
N LYS A 344 0.66 -4.72 -14.66
CA LYS A 344 1.19 -5.88 -15.38
C LYS A 344 0.38 -7.15 -15.17
N LEU A 345 -0.56 -7.15 -14.23
CA LEU A 345 -1.35 -8.33 -13.90
C LEU A 345 -2.25 -8.75 -15.07
N THR A 346 -2.18 -10.02 -15.43
CA THR A 346 -3.04 -10.66 -16.45
C THR A 346 -3.96 -11.73 -15.85
N VAL A 347 -3.77 -12.06 -14.57
CA VAL A 347 -4.55 -13.03 -13.80
C VAL A 347 -4.77 -12.51 -12.37
N SER A 348 -5.88 -12.91 -11.74
CA SER A 348 -6.30 -12.42 -10.42
C SER A 348 -5.86 -13.31 -9.25
N ILE A 349 -5.36 -14.51 -9.52
CA ILE A 349 -4.90 -15.48 -8.53
C ILE A 349 -3.45 -15.86 -8.78
N ASP A 350 -2.72 -16.22 -7.73
CA ASP A 350 -1.32 -16.62 -7.77
C ASP A 350 -1.17 -18.14 -8.00
N ASN A 351 0.06 -18.65 -7.86
CA ASN A 351 0.31 -20.09 -8.01
C ASN A 351 -0.38 -20.94 -6.93
N ASP A 352 -0.74 -20.37 -5.78
CA ASP A 352 -1.52 -20.99 -4.70
C ASP A 352 -3.02 -20.85 -4.81
N GLU A 353 -3.50 -20.28 -5.92
CA GLU A 353 -4.91 -19.96 -6.13
C GLU A 353 -5.45 -18.92 -5.15
N LEU A 354 -4.55 -18.13 -4.56
CA LEU A 354 -4.88 -17.05 -3.65
C LEU A 354 -4.87 -15.71 -4.41
N PRO A 355 -5.65 -14.70 -3.96
CA PRO A 355 -5.69 -13.40 -4.62
C PRO A 355 -4.30 -12.80 -4.83
N ARG A 356 -4.06 -12.18 -5.99
CA ARG A 356 -2.80 -11.53 -6.37
C ARG A 356 -2.59 -10.12 -5.85
N VAL A 357 -3.58 -9.53 -5.19
CA VAL A 357 -3.48 -8.20 -4.62
C VAL A 357 -4.20 -8.22 -3.29
N VAL A 358 -3.44 -8.24 -2.19
CA VAL A 358 -4.00 -8.24 -0.82
C VAL A 358 -3.78 -6.89 -0.13
N ASN A 359 -2.59 -6.31 -0.26
CA ASN A 359 -2.21 -5.06 0.40
C ASN A 359 -2.07 -3.90 -0.59
N SER A 360 -3.07 -3.74 -1.47
CA SER A 360 -3.14 -2.73 -2.56
C SER A 360 -2.16 -2.90 -3.71
N THR A 361 -0.99 -3.51 -3.50
CA THR A 361 0.04 -3.74 -4.53
C THR A 361 0.43 -5.21 -4.55
N VAL A 362 0.58 -5.79 -5.76
CA VAL A 362 1.06 -7.15 -5.99
C VAL A 362 2.50 -7.34 -5.53
N ASP A 363 2.82 -8.54 -5.07
CA ASP A 363 4.17 -8.99 -4.76
C ASP A 363 4.96 -9.38 -6.03
N ILE A 364 6.28 -9.18 -5.99
CA ILE A 364 7.16 -9.68 -7.03
C ILE A 364 7.34 -11.19 -6.84
N GLY A 365 7.17 -11.97 -7.91
CA GLY A 365 7.35 -13.42 -7.94
C GLY A 365 6.06 -14.23 -8.12
N ALA A 366 6.18 -15.56 -8.13
CA ALA A 366 5.07 -16.49 -8.42
C ALA A 366 3.97 -16.57 -7.35
N TYR A 367 4.22 -16.05 -6.16
CA TYR A 367 3.33 -16.14 -5.00
C TYR A 367 3.02 -14.75 -4.47
N GLU A 368 1.83 -14.58 -3.90
CA GLU A 368 1.40 -13.40 -3.15
C GLU A 368 1.36 -13.73 -1.66
N PHE A 369 1.99 -12.89 -0.85
CA PHE A 369 1.94 -12.96 0.59
C PHE A 369 0.58 -12.46 1.11
N GLN A 370 -0.17 -13.36 1.76
CA GLN A 370 -1.60 -13.16 2.04
C GLN A 370 -1.93 -12.35 3.30
N SER A 371 -0.94 -11.72 3.93
CA SER A 371 -1.16 -10.91 5.13
C SER A 371 -0.31 -9.64 5.08
N LEU A 372 -0.52 -8.74 6.04
CA LEU A 372 0.46 -7.68 6.26
C LEU A 372 1.80 -8.34 6.66
N PRO A 373 2.93 -7.85 6.13
CA PRO A 373 4.22 -8.35 6.51
C PRO A 373 4.50 -7.94 7.97
N GLU A 374 4.46 -8.90 8.88
CA GLU A 374 4.78 -8.71 10.30
C GLU A 374 5.88 -9.68 10.71
N SER A 375 6.76 -9.27 11.62
CA SER A 375 7.78 -10.16 12.19
C SER A 375 7.32 -10.71 13.52
N SER A 376 7.71 -11.94 13.83
CA SER A 376 7.43 -12.56 15.13
C SER A 376 8.12 -11.87 16.31
N SER A 377 9.11 -11.02 16.05
CA SER A 377 9.99 -10.43 17.06
C SER A 377 10.55 -9.07 16.63
N LEU A 378 10.88 -8.24 17.62
CA LEU A 378 11.64 -7.00 17.42
C LEU A 378 13.13 -7.26 17.62
N ALA A 379 13.98 -6.42 17.03
CA ALA A 379 15.41 -6.44 17.30
C ALA A 379 15.68 -6.33 18.80
N ASN A 380 16.43 -7.27 19.37
CA ASN A 380 16.68 -7.39 20.81
C ASN A 380 17.99 -6.72 21.26
N GLY A 381 18.66 -6.00 20.36
CA GLY A 381 19.89 -5.27 20.63
C GLY A 381 20.16 -4.22 19.56
N ASN A 382 21.31 -3.55 19.70
CA ASN A 382 21.72 -2.51 18.77
C ASN A 382 21.84 -3.06 17.35
N SER A 383 21.16 -2.41 16.42
CA SER A 383 21.07 -2.83 15.02
C SER A 383 21.42 -1.67 14.10
N ASN A 384 22.06 -1.97 12.97
CA ASN A 384 22.34 -1.02 11.91
C ASN A 384 22.16 -1.72 10.56
N VAL A 385 21.13 -1.33 9.83
CA VAL A 385 20.74 -1.95 8.58
C VAL A 385 20.56 -0.88 7.52
N SER A 386 21.27 -0.99 6.40
CA SER A 386 20.95 -0.23 5.19
C SER A 386 20.07 -1.05 4.26
N ARG A 387 19.03 -0.41 3.73
CA ARG A 387 18.16 -0.96 2.69
C ARG A 387 17.83 0.11 1.67
N ASN A 388 17.76 -0.28 0.41
CA ASN A 388 17.17 0.54 -0.62
C ASN A 388 15.65 0.58 -0.43
N ILE A 389 15.04 1.74 -0.55
CA ILE A 389 13.61 1.94 -0.38
C ILE A 389 12.94 2.01 -1.75
N TYR A 390 11.92 1.16 -1.89
CA TYR A 390 11.09 1.02 -3.08
C TYR A 390 9.68 1.56 -2.80
N PRO A 391 8.86 1.82 -3.85
CA PRO A 391 7.45 2.15 -3.66
C PRO A 391 6.72 1.08 -2.83
N GLY A 392 5.87 1.49 -1.90
CA GLY A 392 5.17 0.59 -0.97
C GLY A 392 5.78 0.58 0.43
N ILE A 393 5.38 -0.38 1.26
CA ILE A 393 5.91 -0.53 2.63
C ILE A 393 7.18 -1.37 2.56
N THR A 394 8.31 -0.80 2.98
CA THR A 394 9.57 -1.51 3.16
C THR A 394 9.77 -1.85 4.62
N LEU A 395 9.81 -3.14 4.96
CA LEU A 395 10.22 -3.58 6.29
C LEU A 395 11.74 -3.53 6.44
N ILE A 396 12.20 -2.91 7.52
CA ILE A 396 13.59 -2.92 7.92
C ILE A 396 13.77 -3.95 9.03
N THR A 397 14.48 -5.02 8.70
CA THR A 397 14.70 -6.16 9.59
C THR A 397 16.17 -6.51 9.72
N VAL A 398 16.53 -7.11 10.85
CA VAL A 398 17.87 -7.68 11.06
C VAL A 398 18.09 -8.80 10.03
N PRO A 399 19.17 -8.72 9.21
CA PRO A 399 19.46 -9.75 8.21
C PRO A 399 19.55 -11.15 8.82
N GLY A 400 18.87 -12.12 8.21
CA GLY A 400 18.88 -13.52 8.63
C GLY A 400 17.78 -13.85 9.65
N SER A 401 17.72 -13.16 10.79
CA SER A 401 16.69 -13.42 11.81
C SER A 401 15.32 -12.88 11.43
N CYS A 402 15.27 -11.84 10.59
CA CYS A 402 14.06 -11.09 10.26
C CYS A 402 13.41 -10.36 11.44
N ASP A 403 14.14 -10.12 12.53
CA ASP A 403 13.66 -9.30 13.64
C ASP A 403 13.39 -7.87 13.19
N MET A 404 12.22 -7.32 13.53
CA MET A 404 11.76 -6.02 13.07
C MET A 404 12.54 -4.88 13.74
N ILE A 405 12.91 -3.87 12.95
CA ILE A 405 13.50 -2.62 13.42
C ILE A 405 12.52 -1.47 13.21
N ALA A 406 12.09 -1.26 11.96
CA ALA A 406 11.16 -0.20 11.55
C ALA A 406 10.46 -0.59 10.25
N ALA A 407 9.38 0.11 9.89
CA ALA A 407 8.80 0.03 8.54
C ALA A 407 8.73 1.43 7.93
N LEU A 408 9.06 1.54 6.65
CA LEU A 408 9.16 2.80 5.93
C LEU A 408 8.31 2.75 4.68
N GLN A 409 7.41 3.71 4.51
CA GLN A 409 6.55 3.83 3.33
C GLN A 409 6.70 5.22 2.72
N PRO A 410 7.35 5.37 1.55
CA PRO A 410 7.49 6.67 0.90
C PRO A 410 6.15 7.37 0.69
N ASN A 411 6.08 8.65 1.06
CA ASN A 411 4.91 9.48 0.75
C ASN A 411 5.01 9.88 -0.72
N GLY A 412 3.93 9.69 -1.50
CA GLY A 412 3.96 9.96 -2.94
C GLY A 412 4.41 11.40 -3.27
N GLY A 413 5.02 11.60 -4.45
CA GLY A 413 5.51 12.90 -4.91
C GLY A 413 7.01 12.94 -5.14
N SER A 414 7.55 14.12 -5.47
CA SER A 414 8.99 14.29 -5.80
C SER A 414 9.91 14.28 -4.58
N THR A 415 9.37 14.48 -3.38
CA THR A 415 10.08 14.41 -2.10
C THR A 415 9.88 13.06 -1.40
N ALA A 416 9.35 12.07 -2.09
CA ALA A 416 9.20 10.72 -1.55
C ALA A 416 10.55 10.15 -1.11
N LEU A 417 10.57 9.51 0.06
CA LEU A 417 11.72 8.72 0.50
C LEU A 417 12.12 7.71 -0.59
N SER A 418 13.40 7.65 -0.93
CA SER A 418 13.90 6.79 -1.99
C SER A 418 15.38 6.49 -1.81
N GLY A 419 15.87 5.47 -2.51
CA GLY A 419 17.28 5.08 -2.47
C GLY A 419 17.67 4.42 -1.15
N ASP A 420 18.98 4.37 -0.88
CA ASP A 420 19.49 3.69 0.31
C ASP A 420 19.19 4.49 1.58
N VAL A 421 18.60 3.83 2.56
CA VAL A 421 18.32 4.37 3.89
C VAL A 421 19.04 3.53 4.93
N SER A 422 19.90 4.17 5.72
CA SER A 422 20.49 3.57 6.90
C SER A 422 19.50 3.70 8.06
N THR A 423 19.15 2.59 8.67
CA THR A 423 18.27 2.54 9.84
C THR A 423 19.01 1.87 10.98
N LYS A 424 19.16 2.59 12.07
CA LYS A 424 19.76 2.13 13.31
C LYS A 424 18.72 2.11 14.41
N SER A 425 18.83 1.16 15.30
CA SER A 425 18.12 1.15 16.57
C SER A 425 19.07 0.80 17.68
N TRP A 426 18.96 1.46 18.82
CA TRP A 426 19.67 1.13 20.04
C TRP A 426 18.67 0.74 21.12
N ILE A 427 19.15 0.00 22.11
CA ILE A 427 18.41 -0.29 23.35
C ILE A 427 19.35 0.02 24.51
N ASP A 428 19.09 1.14 25.18
CA ASP A 428 19.86 1.52 26.36
C ASP A 428 19.65 0.53 27.50
N GLY A 429 20.67 0.33 28.34
CA GLY A 429 20.58 -0.59 29.49
C GLY A 429 19.59 -0.15 30.57
N SER A 430 19.16 1.12 30.55
CA SER A 430 18.13 1.68 31.44
C SER A 430 17.49 2.90 30.79
N VAL A 431 16.29 3.28 31.25
CA VAL A 431 15.60 4.49 30.79
C VAL A 431 16.47 5.72 31.05
N GLN A 432 16.69 6.51 30.02
CA GLN A 432 17.56 7.69 30.06
C GLN A 432 16.74 8.98 30.13
N ASN A 433 17.40 10.09 30.47
CA ASN A 433 16.81 11.43 30.56
C ASN A 433 17.53 12.40 29.64
N TRP A 434 16.77 13.26 28.96
CA TRP A 434 17.28 14.37 28.17
C TRP A 434 16.48 15.63 28.49
N ASN A 435 17.17 16.71 28.89
CA ASN A 435 16.57 18.00 29.27
C ASN A 435 15.44 17.90 30.32
N GLY A 436 15.58 16.99 31.28
CA GLY A 436 14.61 16.82 32.36
C GLY A 436 13.41 15.94 32.01
N GLN A 437 13.34 15.40 30.77
CA GLN A 437 12.32 14.43 30.36
C GLN A 437 12.93 13.07 30.03
N TYR A 438 12.26 12.01 30.46
CA TYR A 438 12.70 10.64 30.17
C TYR A 438 12.33 10.24 28.74
N TYR A 439 13.02 9.24 28.19
CA TYR A 439 12.63 8.60 26.92
C TYR A 439 12.78 7.08 27.00
N VAL A 440 12.00 6.37 26.20
CA VAL A 440 12.02 4.91 26.13
C VAL A 440 13.43 4.42 25.74
N GLN A 441 13.89 3.32 26.35
CA GLN A 441 15.24 2.76 26.12
C GLN A 441 15.57 2.54 24.64
N ARG A 442 14.55 2.25 23.83
CA ARG A 442 14.70 2.11 22.40
C ARG A 442 14.58 3.43 21.68
N HIS A 443 15.60 3.77 20.92
CA HIS A 443 15.62 4.94 20.05
C HIS A 443 16.26 4.59 18.70
N TYR A 444 16.01 5.42 17.70
CA TYR A 444 16.30 5.13 16.30
C TYR A 444 17.08 6.25 15.63
N ASP A 445 17.78 5.91 14.56
CA ASP A 445 18.31 6.85 13.58
C ASP A 445 17.99 6.32 12.20
N ILE A 446 17.14 7.02 11.46
CA ILE A 446 16.78 6.68 10.10
C ILE A 446 17.33 7.79 9.21
N SER A 447 18.28 7.46 8.35
CA SER A 447 19.08 8.40 7.58
C SER A 447 19.12 7.98 6.10
N PRO A 448 18.33 8.65 5.23
CA PRO A 448 18.38 8.49 3.78
C PRO A 448 19.69 9.01 3.23
N ALA A 449 20.25 8.31 2.24
CA ALA A 449 21.44 8.77 1.52
C ALA A 449 21.14 10.00 0.65
N THR A 450 19.90 10.16 0.20
CA THR A 450 19.44 11.24 -0.68
C THR A 450 18.36 12.08 -0.01
N ASN A 451 18.47 13.41 -0.14
CA ASN A 451 17.46 14.36 0.33
C ASN A 451 17.04 14.19 1.81
N ALA A 452 17.95 13.76 2.70
CA ALA A 452 17.63 13.42 4.09
C ALA A 452 16.79 14.50 4.81
N ALA A 453 17.06 15.78 4.57
CA ALA A 453 16.35 16.90 5.21
C ALA A 453 14.94 17.18 4.65
N ALA A 454 14.61 16.69 3.45
CA ALA A 454 13.35 16.98 2.75
C ALA A 454 12.56 15.72 2.37
N ALA A 455 13.15 14.53 2.52
CA ALA A 455 12.49 13.27 2.24
C ALA A 455 11.26 13.11 3.12
N THR A 456 10.21 12.52 2.55
CA THR A 456 8.91 12.32 3.18
C THR A 456 8.51 10.85 3.14
N ALA A 457 8.08 10.32 4.28
CA ALA A 457 7.53 8.97 4.38
C ALA A 457 6.60 8.87 5.58
N ARG A 458 5.73 7.86 5.54
CA ARG A 458 5.11 7.31 6.73
C ARG A 458 6.07 6.29 7.34
N ILE A 459 6.43 6.47 8.60
CA ILE A 459 7.30 5.54 9.33
C ILE A 459 6.52 4.82 10.41
N THR A 460 6.88 3.58 10.69
CA THR A 460 6.38 2.82 11.83
C THR A 460 7.55 2.40 12.71
N LEU A 461 7.51 2.84 13.96
CA LEU A 461 8.45 2.44 15.01
C LEU A 461 7.81 1.37 15.90
N TYR A 462 8.63 0.51 16.50
CA TYR A 462 8.16 -0.66 17.24
C TYR A 462 8.77 -0.76 18.63
N CYS A 463 7.93 -0.89 19.67
CA CYS A 463 8.39 -1.03 21.05
C CYS A 463 7.66 -2.15 21.77
N THR A 464 8.30 -2.76 22.75
CA THR A 464 7.69 -3.76 23.64
C THR A 464 6.92 -3.08 24.78
N GLN A 465 5.94 -3.78 25.35
CA GLN A 465 5.27 -3.31 26.57
C GLN A 465 6.27 -3.16 27.74
N ALA A 466 7.25 -4.05 27.86
CA ALA A 466 8.26 -3.98 28.91
C ALA A 466 9.11 -2.70 28.86
N GLU A 467 9.40 -2.19 27.66
CA GLU A 467 10.09 -0.90 27.49
C GLU A 467 9.22 0.29 27.96
N PHE A 468 7.91 0.24 27.75
CA PHE A 468 6.96 1.23 28.29
C PHE A 468 6.81 1.11 29.81
N ASP A 469 6.76 -0.11 30.34
CA ASP A 469 6.69 -0.35 31.78
C ASP A 469 7.93 0.18 32.50
N ALA A 470 9.12 -0.06 31.94
CA ALA A 470 10.37 0.50 32.47
C ALA A 470 10.34 2.04 32.48
N PHE A 471 9.87 2.66 31.40
CA PHE A 471 9.68 4.11 31.33
C PHE A 471 8.69 4.61 32.41
N ASN A 472 7.58 3.91 32.57
CA ASN A 472 6.52 4.24 33.51
C ASN A 472 6.95 4.12 34.98
N LEU A 473 8.05 3.45 35.30
CA LEU A 473 8.61 3.42 36.66
C LEU A 473 9.26 4.76 37.06
N VAL A 474 9.77 5.52 36.10
CA VAL A 474 10.57 6.74 36.38
C VAL A 474 9.91 8.04 35.92
N SER A 475 9.06 7.99 34.88
CA SER A 475 8.39 9.18 34.36
C SER A 475 7.13 9.52 35.16
N ALA A 476 6.85 10.82 35.33
CA ALA A 476 5.59 11.28 35.91
C ALA A 476 4.42 11.07 34.94
N ASP A 477 4.60 11.49 33.68
CA ASP A 477 3.68 11.23 32.58
C ASP A 477 3.84 9.78 32.12
N LYS A 478 2.72 9.07 31.95
CA LYS A 478 2.73 7.63 31.65
C LYS A 478 2.47 7.37 30.18
N LEU A 479 3.26 6.45 29.62
CA LEU A 479 2.97 5.73 28.37
C LEU A 479 1.94 4.62 28.63
N PRO A 480 1.34 4.02 27.59
CA PRO A 480 0.32 2.98 27.76
C PRO A 480 0.81 1.84 28.65
N THR A 481 0.02 1.52 29.68
CA THR A 481 0.21 0.31 30.51
C THR A 481 -0.38 -0.95 29.87
N GLY A 482 -1.07 -0.78 28.73
CA GLY A 482 -1.63 -1.85 27.91
C GLY A 482 -2.53 -1.30 26.79
N PRO A 483 -3.05 -2.18 25.90
CA PRO A 483 -3.82 -1.77 24.72
C PRO A 483 -5.11 -1.00 25.01
N SER A 484 -5.67 -1.12 26.21
CA SER A 484 -6.89 -0.41 26.63
C SER A 484 -6.62 0.96 27.28
N ASP A 485 -5.36 1.33 27.48
CA ASP A 485 -4.97 2.56 28.17
C ASP A 485 -4.99 3.77 27.23
N ALA A 486 -6.19 4.27 26.96
CA ALA A 486 -6.39 5.40 26.04
C ALA A 486 -5.66 6.69 26.48
N GLN A 487 -5.49 6.90 27.80
CA GLN A 487 -4.78 8.07 28.31
C GLN A 487 -3.28 7.93 28.07
N GLY A 488 -2.69 6.77 28.36
CA GLY A 488 -1.30 6.49 28.05
C GLY A 488 -1.02 6.61 26.55
N ILE A 489 -1.93 6.15 25.69
CA ILE A 489 -1.84 6.30 24.23
C ILE A 489 -1.83 7.79 23.86
N ALA A 490 -2.76 8.56 24.42
CA ALA A 490 -2.85 9.99 24.16
C ALA A 490 -1.65 10.79 24.70
N ASN A 491 -0.90 10.29 25.67
CA ASN A 491 0.29 10.96 26.19
C ASN A 491 1.53 10.74 25.31
N LEU A 492 1.50 9.80 24.38
CA LEU A 492 2.68 9.38 23.65
C LEU A 492 3.18 10.51 22.73
N ARG A 493 4.49 10.74 22.75
CA ARG A 493 5.17 11.69 21.86
C ARG A 493 6.38 11.05 21.22
N VAL A 494 6.72 11.52 20.03
CA VAL A 494 7.96 11.17 19.36
C VAL A 494 8.79 12.43 19.17
N TRP A 495 10.01 12.44 19.70
CA TRP A 495 10.98 13.46 19.34
C TRP A 495 11.67 13.08 18.05
N GLN A 496 11.80 14.04 17.15
CA GLN A 496 12.57 13.97 15.92
C GLN A 496 13.76 14.92 16.03
N PHE A 497 14.97 14.43 15.76
CA PHE A 497 16.22 15.16 15.95
C PHE A 497 16.97 15.36 14.64
N HIS A 498 16.73 16.45 13.94
CA HIS A 498 17.31 16.72 12.62
C HIS A 498 18.84 16.77 12.63
N GLY A 499 19.45 16.50 11.47
CA GLY A 499 20.89 16.51 11.28
C GLY A 499 21.54 15.15 11.54
N THR A 500 22.82 15.16 11.88
CA THR A 500 23.63 13.95 12.03
C THR A 500 24.07 13.76 13.48
N SER A 501 24.23 12.50 13.89
CA SER A 501 24.79 12.13 15.19
C SER A 501 25.81 11.01 15.05
N ALA A 502 26.87 11.07 15.87
CA ALA A 502 27.85 9.99 16.01
C ALA A 502 27.39 8.90 16.99
N SER A 503 26.60 9.25 18.00
CA SER A 503 26.16 8.34 19.08
C SER A 503 24.71 7.89 18.95
N GLY A 504 23.88 8.59 18.16
CA GLY A 504 22.45 8.33 18.01
C GLY A 504 21.60 8.73 19.23
N THR A 505 22.20 9.32 20.26
CA THR A 505 21.52 9.65 21.52
C THR A 505 20.77 10.99 21.42
N PRO A 506 19.59 11.14 22.05
CA PRO A 506 18.93 12.44 22.18
C PRO A 506 19.88 13.57 22.60
N GLY A 507 19.86 14.68 21.87
CA GLY A 507 20.73 15.85 22.10
C GLY A 507 22.12 15.82 21.44
N SER A 508 22.52 14.73 20.79
CA SER A 508 23.79 14.63 20.06
C SER A 508 23.71 15.03 18.59
N TYR A 509 22.50 15.32 18.11
CA TYR A 509 22.22 15.69 16.72
C TYR A 509 22.55 17.16 16.45
N SER A 510 23.04 17.44 15.25
CA SER A 510 23.50 18.78 14.86
C SER A 510 22.40 19.77 14.46
N GLY A 511 21.16 19.31 14.28
CA GLY A 511 20.03 20.12 13.81
C GLY A 511 18.97 20.41 14.87
N SER A 512 17.82 20.90 14.41
CA SER A 512 16.66 21.22 15.25
C SER A 512 15.99 19.97 15.82
N THR A 513 15.21 20.16 16.88
CA THR A 513 14.35 19.12 17.45
C THR A 513 12.90 19.49 17.25
N GLU A 514 12.08 18.50 16.88
CA GLU A 514 10.64 18.62 16.74
C GLU A 514 9.95 17.55 17.60
N THR A 515 8.73 17.85 18.05
CA THR A 515 7.89 16.89 18.77
C THR A 515 6.69 16.56 17.91
N ILE A 516 6.54 15.28 17.62
CA ILE A 516 5.43 14.71 16.86
C ILE A 516 4.43 14.13 17.86
N ASP A 517 3.15 14.44 17.63
CA ASP A 517 1.99 13.83 18.28
C ASP A 517 1.34 12.86 17.28
N PRO A 518 1.65 11.55 17.34
CA PRO A 518 1.04 10.57 16.44
C PRO A 518 -0.47 10.51 16.66
N VAL A 519 -1.23 10.27 15.59
CA VAL A 519 -2.67 10.05 15.71
C VAL A 519 -2.93 8.81 16.56
N ASN A 520 -3.77 8.89 17.59
CA ASN A 520 -4.03 7.75 18.50
C ASN A 520 -4.45 6.46 17.77
N ALA A 521 -5.16 6.58 16.64
CA ALA A 521 -5.58 5.43 15.83
C ALA A 521 -4.41 4.72 15.11
N ASP A 522 -3.24 5.38 15.02
CA ASP A 522 -2.01 4.86 14.42
C ASP A 522 -1.04 4.29 15.47
N ILE A 523 -1.44 4.29 16.76
CA ILE A 523 -0.72 3.65 17.86
C ILE A 523 -1.44 2.34 18.17
N LEU A 524 -0.94 1.24 17.60
CA LEU A 524 -1.61 -0.04 17.59
C LEU A 524 -0.84 -1.08 18.42
N TRP A 525 -1.57 -1.89 19.19
CA TRP A 525 -1.03 -3.07 19.83
C TRP A 525 -1.13 -4.28 18.91
N ASN A 526 -0.01 -4.90 18.58
CA ASN A 526 0.02 -6.19 17.92
C ASN A 526 -0.19 -7.30 18.96
N SER A 527 -1.41 -7.82 19.06
CA SER A 527 -1.72 -8.92 19.99
C SER A 527 -1.12 -10.27 19.63
N THR A 528 -0.74 -10.48 18.37
CA THR A 528 -0.14 -11.74 17.90
C THR A 528 1.31 -11.85 18.36
N HIS A 529 2.04 -10.73 18.30
CA HIS A 529 3.49 -10.69 18.53
C HIS A 529 3.91 -9.88 19.77
N ASN A 530 2.94 -9.28 20.47
CA ASN A 530 3.11 -8.57 21.74
C ASN A 530 4.04 -7.36 21.69
N TYR A 531 3.85 -6.50 20.70
CA TYR A 531 4.55 -5.21 20.59
C TYR A 531 3.62 -4.09 20.11
N TRP A 532 4.01 -2.86 20.38
CA TRP A 532 3.39 -1.64 19.87
C TRP A 532 3.92 -1.28 18.49
N GLN A 533 3.04 -0.76 17.64
CA GLN A 533 3.31 -0.21 16.31
C GLN A 533 2.89 1.27 16.34
N LEU A 534 3.82 2.16 16.05
CA LEU A 534 3.60 3.60 16.12
C LEU A 534 3.85 4.20 14.74
N SER A 535 2.78 4.48 14.00
CA SER A 535 2.88 5.02 12.65
C SER A 535 2.63 6.53 12.61
N PHE A 536 3.47 7.27 11.89
CA PHE A 536 3.33 8.71 11.73
C PHE A 536 4.07 9.20 10.47
N ASP A 537 3.63 10.32 9.92
CA ASP A 537 4.26 10.94 8.76
C ASP A 537 5.39 11.86 9.19
N VAL A 538 6.51 11.81 8.47
CA VAL A 538 7.69 12.63 8.74
C VAL A 538 8.15 13.37 7.50
N THR A 539 8.71 14.56 7.71
CA THR A 539 9.53 15.28 6.74
C THR A 539 10.89 15.52 7.37
N GLY A 540 11.95 15.24 6.63
CA GLY A 540 13.29 15.22 7.21
C GLY A 540 13.52 13.95 8.02
N PHE A 541 14.70 13.37 7.93
CA PHE A 541 15.01 12.07 8.52
C PHE A 541 16.30 12.17 9.31
N SER A 542 16.29 11.57 10.51
CA SER A 542 17.38 11.62 11.47
C SER A 542 17.02 10.77 12.71
N GLY A 543 17.28 11.27 13.93
CA GLY A 543 17.03 10.56 15.18
C GLY A 543 15.56 10.57 15.61
N PHE A 544 15.09 9.46 16.18
CA PHE A 544 13.76 9.36 16.79
C PHE A 544 13.83 8.74 18.18
N ALA A 545 13.15 9.34 19.16
CA ALA A 545 13.00 8.79 20.51
C ALA A 545 11.57 8.97 21.02
N LEU A 546 11.06 7.98 21.76
CA LEU A 546 9.70 8.02 22.30
C LEU A 546 9.71 8.58 23.72
N THR A 547 8.73 9.43 24.04
CA THR A 547 8.52 9.98 25.38
C THR A 547 7.02 10.10 25.69
N ALA A 548 6.68 10.56 26.89
CA ALA A 548 5.32 10.91 27.27
C ALA A 548 5.24 12.40 27.64
N MET A 549 4.20 13.06 27.17
CA MET A 549 3.79 14.38 27.63
C MET A 549 2.29 14.35 27.88
N ALA A 550 1.84 14.82 29.04
CA ALA A 550 0.41 14.89 29.32
C ALA A 550 -0.33 15.68 28.24
N THR A 551 -1.20 15.00 27.46
CA THR A 551 -2.18 15.71 26.65
C THR A 551 -3.23 16.27 27.56
N THR A 552 -3.27 17.59 27.66
CA THR A 552 -4.41 18.22 28.29
C THR A 552 -5.60 18.07 27.35
N LEU A 553 -6.68 17.45 27.83
CA LEU A 553 -7.89 17.33 27.02
C LEU A 553 -8.31 18.75 26.55
N PRO A 554 -8.68 18.92 25.27
CA PRO A 554 -9.21 20.20 24.82
C PRO A 554 -10.41 20.59 25.68
N LEU A 555 -10.40 21.84 26.16
CA LEU A 555 -11.48 22.42 26.95
C LEU A 555 -12.83 22.18 26.25
N LYS A 556 -13.79 21.56 26.95
CA LYS A 556 -15.14 21.36 26.41
C LYS A 556 -16.08 22.44 26.92
N LEU A 557 -16.50 23.33 26.02
CA LEU A 557 -17.58 24.28 26.27
C LEU A 557 -18.91 23.53 26.19
N THR A 558 -19.66 23.45 27.30
CA THR A 558 -20.94 22.73 27.34
C THR A 558 -22.13 23.65 27.05
N ALA A 559 -21.99 24.95 27.33
CA ALA A 559 -22.98 25.96 26.99
C ALA A 559 -22.31 27.34 26.84
N PHE A 560 -22.83 28.17 25.92
CA PHE A 560 -22.56 29.61 25.87
C PHE A 560 -23.82 30.32 25.40
N ASN A 561 -24.37 31.19 26.25
CA ASN A 561 -25.65 31.84 26.04
C ASN A 561 -25.59 33.31 26.45
N GLY A 562 -26.50 34.11 25.91
CA GLY A 562 -26.60 35.54 26.20
C GLY A 562 -28.06 35.95 26.33
N ARG A 563 -28.40 36.77 27.32
CA ARG A 563 -29.75 37.32 27.50
C ARG A 563 -29.72 38.79 27.86
N LEU A 564 -30.74 39.52 27.41
CA LEU A 564 -30.96 40.91 27.79
C LEU A 564 -31.46 40.98 29.25
N GLN A 565 -30.86 41.87 30.05
CA GLN A 565 -31.25 42.15 31.43
C GLN A 565 -31.03 43.64 31.71
N HIS A 566 -32.12 44.40 31.92
CA HIS A 566 -32.09 45.84 32.23
C HIS A 566 -31.21 46.67 31.26
N ASN A 567 -31.42 46.52 29.94
CA ASN A 567 -30.64 47.19 28.86
C ASN A 567 -29.15 46.82 28.81
N LYS A 568 -28.75 45.71 29.46
CA LYS A 568 -27.42 45.12 29.40
C LYS A 568 -27.52 43.69 28.90
N VAL A 569 -26.46 43.14 28.32
CA VAL A 569 -26.44 41.73 27.92
C VAL A 569 -25.63 40.92 28.93
N LEU A 570 -26.28 39.97 29.60
CA LEU A 570 -25.62 38.99 30.45
C LEU A 570 -25.24 37.78 29.60
N LEU A 571 -23.93 37.55 29.48
CA LEU A 571 -23.32 36.38 28.86
C LEU A 571 -23.02 35.36 29.94
N GLN A 572 -23.32 34.09 29.68
CA GLN A 572 -23.05 32.98 30.59
C GLN A 572 -22.52 31.78 29.82
N TRP A 573 -21.52 31.11 30.37
CA TRP A 573 -21.01 29.86 29.82
C TRP A 573 -20.66 28.86 30.90
N THR A 574 -20.70 27.59 30.50
CA THR A 574 -20.33 26.45 31.35
C THR A 574 -19.28 25.64 30.62
N THR A 575 -18.27 25.23 31.35
CA THR A 575 -17.17 24.40 30.87
C THR A 575 -17.17 23.05 31.56
N ALA A 576 -16.55 22.07 30.91
CA ALA A 576 -16.23 20.80 31.51
C ALA A 576 -14.76 20.45 31.24
N GLY A 577 -14.07 19.99 32.28
CA GLY A 577 -12.68 19.53 32.17
C GLY A 577 -11.66 20.65 31.98
N GLU A 578 -11.77 21.74 32.76
CA GLU A 578 -10.81 22.86 32.73
C GLU A 578 -9.46 22.52 33.36
N TYR A 579 -8.56 21.89 32.60
CA TYR A 579 -7.20 21.56 33.09
C TYR A 579 -6.12 22.53 32.58
N ASN A 580 -6.22 22.98 31.33
CA ASN A 580 -5.18 23.78 30.66
C ASN A 580 -5.60 25.20 30.26
N THR A 581 -6.82 25.62 30.58
CA THR A 581 -7.29 26.96 30.21
C THR A 581 -6.73 28.01 31.17
N ASP A 582 -6.11 29.05 30.61
CA ASP A 582 -5.61 30.21 31.35
C ASP A 582 -6.76 31.21 31.59
N HIS A 583 -7.43 31.64 30.51
CA HIS A 583 -8.52 32.61 30.60
C HIS A 583 -9.46 32.58 29.39
N PHE A 584 -10.59 33.28 29.54
CA PHE A 584 -11.57 33.56 28.50
C PHE A 584 -11.49 35.04 28.11
N GLU A 585 -11.43 35.32 26.82
CA GLU A 585 -11.69 36.66 26.29
C GLU A 585 -13.07 36.71 25.65
N LEU A 586 -13.84 37.75 25.98
CA LEU A 586 -15.17 37.97 25.43
C LEU A 586 -15.09 38.98 24.31
N TRP A 587 -15.62 38.61 23.15
CA TRP A 587 -15.57 39.43 21.95
C TRP A 587 -16.98 39.76 21.47
N ARG A 588 -17.21 41.02 21.10
CA ARG A 588 -18.49 41.54 20.61
C ARG A 588 -18.36 42.13 19.22
N SER A 589 -19.41 41.96 18.42
CA SER A 589 -19.59 42.64 17.14
C SER A 589 -21.03 43.16 16.99
N PHE A 590 -21.23 44.27 16.28
CA PHE A 590 -22.56 44.76 15.91
C PHE A 590 -23.00 44.34 14.50
N ASP A 591 -22.04 43.97 13.64
CA ASP A 591 -22.26 43.57 12.24
C ASP A 591 -22.02 42.07 11.99
N GLY A 592 -21.47 41.35 12.98
CA GLY A 592 -21.13 39.94 12.91
C GLY A 592 -19.77 39.65 12.27
N SER A 593 -19.02 40.67 11.84
CA SER A 593 -17.75 40.56 11.11
C SER A 593 -16.58 41.22 11.84
N GLN A 594 -16.76 42.43 12.39
CA GLN A 594 -15.74 43.16 13.14
C GLN A 594 -15.97 42.95 14.64
N TYR A 595 -15.07 42.21 15.29
CA TYR A 595 -15.14 41.94 16.71
C TYR A 595 -14.14 42.77 17.49
N GLU A 596 -14.58 43.31 18.63
CA GLU A 596 -13.73 43.94 19.64
C GLU A 596 -13.78 43.14 20.95
N SER A 597 -12.67 43.14 21.70
CA SER A 597 -12.65 42.51 23.03
C SER A 597 -13.35 43.42 24.04
N ILE A 598 -14.33 42.88 24.76
CA ILE A 598 -15.12 43.60 25.77
C ILE A 598 -14.80 43.15 27.19
N GLY A 599 -14.01 42.09 27.38
CA GLY A 599 -13.64 41.62 28.70
C GLY A 599 -12.72 40.40 28.69
N LYS A 600 -12.06 40.18 29.83
CA LYS A 600 -11.22 39.01 30.11
C LYS A 600 -11.58 38.45 31.48
N LEU A 601 -11.74 37.13 31.58
CA LEU A 601 -12.04 36.43 32.82
C LEU A 601 -11.09 35.24 32.97
N MET A 602 -10.37 35.18 34.11
CA MET A 602 -9.48 34.05 34.39
C MET A 602 -10.29 32.77 34.59
N ALA A 603 -9.76 31.64 34.11
CA ALA A 603 -10.38 30.35 34.37
C ALA A 603 -10.26 29.99 35.87
N ALA A 604 -11.31 29.38 36.42
CA ALA A 604 -11.40 28.95 37.81
C ALA A 604 -10.53 27.71 38.10
N GLY A 605 -10.11 26.97 37.06
CA GLY A 605 -9.25 25.79 37.17
C GLY A 605 -10.03 24.49 37.11
N THR A 606 -9.51 23.41 37.71
CA THR A 606 -9.98 22.04 37.49
C THR A 606 -11.46 21.83 37.82
N GLY A 607 -12.26 21.35 36.87
CA GLY A 607 -13.63 20.90 37.09
C GLY A 607 -14.62 21.38 36.03
N ASN A 608 -15.91 21.37 36.39
CA ASN A 608 -16.98 22.02 35.64
C ASN A 608 -17.24 23.38 36.28
N ASN A 609 -17.09 24.46 35.52
CA ASN A 609 -17.22 25.80 36.05
C ASN A 609 -18.27 26.60 35.27
N GLU A 610 -18.98 27.46 35.99
CA GLU A 610 -19.95 28.38 35.42
C GLU A 610 -19.41 29.80 35.53
N TYR A 611 -19.55 30.55 34.45
CA TYR A 611 -19.06 31.91 34.34
C TYR A 611 -20.16 32.85 33.87
N SER A 612 -20.00 34.12 34.22
CA SER A 612 -20.85 35.16 33.69
C SER A 612 -20.10 36.46 33.46
N PHE A 613 -20.55 37.21 32.47
CA PHE A 613 -20.02 38.52 32.13
C PHE A 613 -21.16 39.43 31.66
N THR A 614 -21.20 40.69 32.11
CA THR A 614 -22.25 41.63 31.69
C THR A 614 -21.68 42.68 30.75
N ASP A 615 -22.15 42.68 29.51
CA ASP A 615 -21.94 43.80 28.57
C ASP A 615 -22.86 44.97 28.94
N ILE A 616 -22.25 46.09 29.29
CA ILE A 616 -22.94 47.32 29.74
C ILE A 616 -23.24 48.31 28.61
N GLY A 617 -22.75 48.08 27.39
CA GLY A 617 -23.00 48.95 26.24
C GLY A 617 -23.45 48.18 24.99
N PRO A 618 -24.44 47.27 25.07
CA PRO A 618 -24.90 46.53 23.90
C PRO A 618 -25.67 47.44 22.94
N GLY A 619 -25.56 47.18 21.63
CA GLY A 619 -26.39 47.79 20.59
C GLY A 619 -27.73 47.07 20.42
N GLU A 620 -28.52 47.44 19.42
CA GLU A 620 -29.78 46.73 19.10
C GLU A 620 -29.51 45.27 18.68
N ARG A 621 -28.42 45.04 17.94
CA ARG A 621 -27.99 43.72 17.48
C ARG A 621 -26.55 43.49 17.93
N ASN A 622 -26.33 42.40 18.65
CA ASN A 622 -25.02 42.04 19.18
C ASN A 622 -24.69 40.60 18.84
N PHE A 623 -23.47 40.36 18.41
CA PHE A 623 -22.89 39.03 18.21
C PHE A 623 -21.75 38.85 19.20
N TYR A 624 -21.74 37.73 19.92
CA TYR A 624 -20.73 37.43 20.91
C TYR A 624 -20.06 36.09 20.64
N ARG A 625 -18.77 36.01 20.97
CA ARG A 625 -17.99 34.77 20.98
C ARG A 625 -16.98 34.81 22.12
N LEU A 626 -16.55 33.62 22.55
CA LEU A 626 -15.44 33.43 23.46
C LEU A 626 -14.20 33.03 22.68
N LEU A 627 -13.06 33.62 23.04
CA LEU A 627 -11.75 33.10 22.72
C LEU A 627 -11.19 32.45 24.00
N MET A 628 -11.03 31.13 23.97
CA MET A 628 -10.51 30.34 25.07
C MET A 628 -9.00 30.24 24.88
N LYS A 629 -8.22 30.73 25.85
CA LYS A 629 -6.76 30.77 25.82
C LYS A 629 -6.21 29.73 26.77
N ASP A 630 -5.36 28.85 26.25
CA ASP A 630 -4.69 27.84 27.05
C ASP A 630 -3.37 28.36 27.62
N LYS A 631 -2.84 27.71 28.67
CA LYS A 631 -1.58 28.10 29.35
C LYS A 631 -0.35 27.97 28.45
N ASP A 632 -0.45 27.18 27.39
CA ASP A 632 0.57 27.01 26.35
C ASP A 632 0.47 28.05 25.21
N GLY A 633 -0.51 28.96 25.29
CA GLY A 633 -0.74 30.03 24.32
C GLY A 633 -1.66 29.67 23.15
N GLN A 634 -2.09 28.41 23.03
CA GLN A 634 -3.07 28.01 22.02
C GLN A 634 -4.44 28.63 22.28
N SER A 635 -5.27 28.70 21.23
CA SER A 635 -6.55 29.41 21.30
C SER A 635 -7.64 28.71 20.51
N THR A 636 -8.79 28.51 21.14
CA THR A 636 -9.99 27.94 20.50
C THR A 636 -11.16 28.92 20.59
N GLN A 637 -11.95 29.04 19.53
CA GLN A 637 -13.14 29.92 19.50
C GLN A 637 -14.42 29.14 19.79
N SER A 638 -15.37 29.77 20.48
CA SER A 638 -16.73 29.25 20.61
C SER A 638 -17.56 29.48 19.34
N GLN A 639 -18.74 28.86 19.29
CA GLN A 639 -19.82 29.33 18.42
C GLN A 639 -20.16 30.81 18.70
N ILE A 640 -20.69 31.50 17.69
CA ILE A 640 -21.19 32.87 17.81
C ILE A 640 -22.65 32.81 18.28
N ILE A 641 -22.98 33.59 19.30
CA ILE A 641 -24.37 33.81 19.73
C ILE A 641 -24.84 35.22 19.38
N GLN A 642 -26.10 35.35 19.03
CA GLN A 642 -26.72 36.64 18.75
C GLN A 642 -27.70 37.02 19.87
N VAL A 643 -27.60 38.26 20.38
CA VAL A 643 -28.56 38.83 21.33
C VAL A 643 -29.12 40.13 20.75
N ARG A 644 -30.46 40.22 20.69
CA ARG A 644 -31.17 41.44 20.30
C ARG A 644 -31.61 42.21 21.55
N SER A 645 -31.30 43.50 21.59
CA SER A 645 -31.67 44.39 22.69
C SER A 645 -32.80 45.32 22.25
N THR A 646 -34.05 44.92 22.51
CA THR A 646 -35.22 45.75 22.17
C THR A 646 -35.33 46.93 23.14
N GLY A 647 -35.30 48.16 22.62
CA GLY A 647 -35.44 49.40 23.41
C GLY A 647 -34.15 50.20 23.64
N ILE A 648 -33.01 49.75 23.11
CA ILE A 648 -31.76 50.52 23.06
C ILE A 648 -31.69 51.20 21.69
N LYS A 649 -31.89 52.52 21.65
CA LYS A 649 -31.70 53.32 20.42
C LYS A 649 -30.22 53.26 20.03
N GLN A 650 -29.93 52.92 18.78
CA GLN A 650 -28.57 52.94 18.22
C GLN A 650 -28.00 54.35 18.43
N SER A 651 -26.73 54.50 18.86
CA SER A 651 -26.11 55.82 18.91
C SER A 651 -25.71 56.24 17.50
N THR A 652 -25.91 57.50 17.14
CA THR A 652 -25.41 58.01 15.87
C THR A 652 -23.88 58.04 15.92
N ILE A 653 -23.20 57.34 15.01
CA ILE A 653 -21.74 57.24 15.00
C ILE A 653 -21.14 57.59 13.64
N LEU A 654 -19.88 58.04 13.65
CA LEU A 654 -19.03 58.22 12.47
C LEU A 654 -17.93 57.17 12.45
N TYR A 655 -17.82 56.42 11.35
CA TYR A 655 -16.75 55.44 11.17
C TYR A 655 -16.31 55.30 9.69
N PRO A 656 -15.06 54.91 9.44
CA PRO A 656 -13.96 54.88 10.41
C PRO A 656 -13.61 56.30 10.89
N ASN A 657 -13.12 56.42 12.12
CA ASN A 657 -12.69 57.68 12.71
C ASN A 657 -11.57 57.42 13.74
N PRO A 658 -10.32 57.84 13.50
CA PRO A 658 -9.85 58.71 12.41
C PRO A 658 -9.92 58.08 11.00
N THR A 659 -9.98 58.90 9.95
CA THR A 659 -10.02 58.44 8.54
C THR A 659 -9.28 59.38 7.57
N ARG A 660 -8.91 58.87 6.39
CA ARG A 660 -8.23 59.63 5.32
C ARG A 660 -9.21 60.19 4.30
N ASP A 661 -10.05 59.36 3.68
CA ASP A 661 -10.77 59.81 2.46
C ASP A 661 -12.29 59.74 2.60
N LEU A 662 -12.80 58.69 3.25
CA LEU A 662 -14.24 58.42 3.36
C LEU A 662 -14.64 58.25 4.83
N VAL A 663 -15.81 58.76 5.17
CA VAL A 663 -16.46 58.56 6.47
C VAL A 663 -17.92 58.18 6.25
N THR A 664 -18.43 57.28 7.07
CA THR A 664 -19.83 56.86 7.09
C THR A 664 -20.49 57.32 8.37
N ILE A 665 -21.63 57.99 8.25
CA ILE A 665 -22.55 58.19 9.38
C ILE A 665 -23.54 57.04 9.40
N SER A 666 -23.72 56.41 10.57
CA SER A 666 -24.85 55.51 10.85
C SER A 666 -25.75 56.19 11.86
N ILE A 667 -27.01 56.41 11.48
CA ILE A 667 -27.96 57.16 12.30
C ILE A 667 -28.65 56.29 13.34
N GLY A 668 -28.79 56.86 14.53
CA GLY A 668 -29.38 56.22 15.68
C GLY A 668 -30.89 56.36 15.82
N SER A 669 -31.49 57.19 14.98
CA SER A 669 -32.90 57.59 15.07
C SER A 669 -33.43 57.94 13.68
N ASP A 670 -34.59 57.39 13.33
CA ASP A 670 -35.30 57.70 12.06
C ASP A 670 -35.67 59.19 11.95
N GLU A 671 -35.71 59.93 13.06
CA GLU A 671 -35.90 61.40 13.07
C GLU A 671 -34.79 62.16 12.32
N LEU A 672 -33.64 61.53 12.10
CA LEU A 672 -32.53 62.09 11.32
C LEU A 672 -32.65 61.80 9.82
N LEU A 673 -33.54 60.90 9.39
CA LEU A 673 -33.76 60.65 7.97
C LEU A 673 -34.32 61.90 7.27
N HIS A 674 -33.78 62.18 6.10
CA HIS A 674 -34.11 63.35 5.27
C HIS A 674 -33.84 64.70 5.97
N THR A 675 -32.98 64.69 7.00
CA THR A 675 -32.49 65.90 7.66
C THR A 675 -31.11 66.33 7.16
N LYS A 676 -30.78 67.61 7.38
CA LYS A 676 -29.46 68.15 7.02
C LYS A 676 -28.46 67.95 8.15
N ALA A 677 -27.26 67.50 7.80
CA ALA A 677 -26.08 67.54 8.65
C ALA A 677 -25.06 68.55 8.09
N VAL A 678 -24.37 69.27 8.99
CA VAL A 678 -23.40 70.31 8.63
C VAL A 678 -22.04 69.94 9.20
N LEU A 679 -21.06 69.75 8.31
CA LEU A 679 -19.67 69.56 8.67
C LEU A 679 -19.03 70.93 8.90
N ILE A 680 -18.44 71.13 10.07
CA ILE A 680 -17.77 72.37 10.48
C ILE A 680 -16.30 72.10 10.85
N ASN A 681 -15.43 73.09 10.66
CA ASN A 681 -14.04 73.02 11.15
C ASN A 681 -13.97 73.37 12.65
N ALA A 682 -12.77 73.26 13.25
CA ALA A 682 -12.53 73.57 14.66
C ALA A 682 -12.85 75.04 15.04
N GLN A 683 -12.90 75.96 14.08
CA GLN A 683 -13.27 77.37 14.27
C GLN A 683 -14.78 77.60 14.15
N GLY A 684 -15.57 76.55 13.91
CA GLY A 684 -17.03 76.62 13.78
C GLY A 684 -17.53 77.07 12.41
N GLN A 685 -16.65 77.23 11.42
CA GLN A 685 -17.02 77.59 10.05
C GLN A 685 -17.62 76.38 9.34
N ALA A 686 -18.75 76.58 8.65
CA ALA A 686 -19.38 75.54 7.86
C ALA A 686 -18.56 75.22 6.60
N ILE A 687 -18.16 73.96 6.48
CA ILE A 687 -17.35 73.43 5.38
C ILE A 687 -18.23 72.79 4.32
N ARG A 688 -19.19 71.96 4.74
CA ARG A 688 -20.09 71.24 3.83
C ARG A 688 -21.43 70.95 4.50
N GLN A 689 -22.51 70.97 3.74
CA GLN A 689 -23.80 70.41 4.15
C GLN A 689 -24.05 69.12 3.38
N LEU A 690 -24.62 68.12 4.08
CA LEU A 690 -25.04 66.85 3.48
C LEU A 690 -26.45 66.50 3.96
N MET A 691 -27.20 65.80 3.11
CA MET A 691 -28.51 65.26 3.45
C MET A 691 -28.35 63.82 3.91
N ILE A 692 -28.93 63.47 5.05
CA ILE A 692 -28.98 62.08 5.51
C ILE A 692 -30.13 61.40 4.78
N ALA A 693 -29.86 60.73 3.66
CA ALA A 693 -30.90 60.10 2.87
C ALA A 693 -31.29 58.71 3.39
N ASN A 694 -30.35 57.99 4.00
CA ASN A 694 -30.50 56.60 4.43
C ASN A 694 -30.01 56.40 5.87
N ASN A 695 -30.29 55.22 6.44
CA ASN A 695 -29.83 54.84 7.79
C ASN A 695 -28.30 54.80 7.94
N THR A 696 -27.59 54.65 6.82
CA THR A 696 -26.15 54.80 6.70
C THR A 696 -25.82 55.63 5.46
N GLU A 697 -25.01 56.66 5.60
CA GLU A 697 -24.63 57.55 4.48
C GLU A 697 -23.11 57.75 4.49
N THR A 698 -22.45 57.46 3.37
CA THR A 698 -21.00 57.62 3.21
C THR A 698 -20.69 58.88 2.41
N PHE A 699 -19.75 59.70 2.91
CA PHE A 699 -19.33 60.92 2.22
C PHE A 699 -17.81 61.09 2.24
N SER A 700 -17.28 61.75 1.21
CA SER A 700 -15.85 62.01 1.05
C SER A 700 -15.40 63.27 1.78
N ILE A 701 -14.25 63.15 2.46
CA ILE A 701 -13.49 64.22 3.11
C ILE A 701 -12.05 64.33 2.58
N ALA A 702 -11.72 63.64 1.48
CA ALA A 702 -10.36 63.57 0.93
C ALA A 702 -9.76 64.95 0.62
N GLU A 703 -10.60 65.92 0.24
CA GLU A 703 -10.21 67.29 -0.10
C GLU A 703 -9.90 68.17 1.13
N LEU A 704 -10.21 67.70 2.34
CA LEU A 704 -10.02 68.46 3.57
C LEU A 704 -8.60 68.27 4.12
N PRO A 705 -7.94 69.34 4.62
CA PRO A 705 -6.67 69.20 5.34
C PRO A 705 -6.78 68.27 6.57
N PRO A 706 -5.70 67.57 6.96
CA PRO A 706 -5.65 66.87 8.24
C PRO A 706 -6.02 67.77 9.41
N GLY A 707 -6.91 67.30 10.29
CA GLY A 707 -7.45 68.13 11.36
C GLY A 707 -8.72 67.61 12.02
N LEU A 708 -9.18 68.37 13.02
CA LEU A 708 -10.41 68.09 13.76
C LEU A 708 -11.62 68.78 13.10
N TYR A 709 -12.64 68.00 12.83
CA TYR A 709 -13.93 68.43 12.30
C TYR A 709 -15.06 67.96 13.21
N LEU A 710 -16.20 68.65 13.11
CA LEU A 710 -17.42 68.27 13.82
C LEU A 710 -18.57 68.17 12.81
N LEU A 711 -19.37 67.12 12.89
CA LEU A 711 -20.60 66.98 12.12
C LEU A 711 -21.79 67.30 13.04
N LYS A 712 -22.48 68.41 12.78
CA LYS A 712 -23.68 68.82 13.51
C LYS A 712 -24.93 68.30 12.81
N LEU A 713 -25.79 67.65 13.58
CA LEU A 713 -27.05 67.08 13.11
C LEU A 713 -28.24 67.99 13.45
N GLN A 714 -29.37 67.81 12.77
CA GLN A 714 -30.56 68.65 12.97
C GLN A 714 -31.17 68.53 14.37
N ASN A 715 -31.00 67.39 15.04
CA ASN A 715 -31.44 67.17 16.43
C ASN A 715 -30.53 67.85 17.47
N GLY A 716 -29.47 68.57 17.04
CA GLY A 716 -28.51 69.25 17.91
C GLY A 716 -27.30 68.40 18.32
N GLU A 717 -27.30 67.11 18.02
CA GLU A 717 -26.16 66.21 18.27
C GLU A 717 -24.94 66.63 17.43
N THR A 718 -23.75 66.53 18.00
CA THR A 718 -22.49 66.89 17.34
C THR A 718 -21.50 65.75 17.44
N LEU A 719 -21.09 65.20 16.29
CA LEU A 719 -20.17 64.07 16.20
C LEU A 719 -18.76 64.54 15.86
N ARG A 720 -17.77 63.99 16.56
CA ARG A 720 -16.35 64.32 16.33
C ARG A 720 -15.80 63.52 15.16
N LEU A 721 -15.06 64.17 14.26
CA LEU A 721 -14.36 63.55 13.13
C LEU A 721 -12.88 64.00 13.11
N VAL A 722 -11.95 63.05 13.00
CA VAL A 722 -10.51 63.29 12.89
C VAL A 722 -10.06 62.87 11.50
N LYS A 723 -9.68 63.85 10.67
CA LYS A 723 -9.03 63.63 9.36
C LYS A 723 -7.54 63.44 9.56
N GLN A 724 -7.01 62.32 9.06
CA GLN A 724 -5.57 62.03 9.04
C GLN A 724 -4.86 62.63 7.83
#